data_AF-A0AAW7G071-F1
#
_entry.id   AF-A0AAW7G071-F1
#
_cell.length_a   1.000
_cell.length_b   1.000
_cell.length_c   1.000
_cell.angle_alpha   90.00
_cell.angle_beta   90.00
_cell.angle_gamma   90.00
#
_symmetry.space_group_name_H-M   'P 1'
#
loop_
_entity.id
_entity.type
_entity.pdbx_description
1 polymer ?
#
loop_
_entity_poly.entity_id
_entity_poly.type
_entity_poly.pdbx_seq_one_letter_code
_entity_poly.pdbx_strand_id
1 'polypeptide(L)'
;METAQQAISNTPGLDSLITLVASLQLRQTPIGRTSFVVTSKGDEVKTGFKVVNASSLIISNNLDGTINPAFPTELQPRDRTRMSSKIQVSKIAGNLRPAQLTDSGLSSHGAPIVGPDNVVESGNGRSMGILRAYEQGQADSYRQYLIDHAADYGVKAEDIARMDMPVLVRERVTDVDRAQFARDSNLSDLQEMAASEKAFVDAEMLDERLMAMFSPSEEGNLLARSNDGFIQSFMREIGDTATAGLVTTDGRPTKQLIDRIQNAIFAKAYKDERLVKMVAEEPDPEMRNILTALNTAASDFAQMQMLSGDVHKEAVNGLVGGIEEVDGLDKQAIAALQEAINLVRRAKDSGQAIEEVIAQQGLFEDTSKEAEALALFIVANSRSSKRIGAAFKKMAQKINDELIHQQQALGDMFGGGSLSLVDVLSAVSTEIEDEFGEGKGLNFAMFESAPGDNRAYISQMITSATSVDELVNVIKMTGKLAKANPNTEENLARLSASVGRNMLYSQRPLIQPWVEAHGYSGNLLGEMATSSENSAFYYKALQEAIKNNEPAPSLADARNIDYRVKLFLEASEGGASPDRLFMLMHKLEDLMQSDLSWQELRKACRTWLDKFMKMPHAIYAKVTSKFDKKLADAKSIPETIAALQWAIAAGKKALTDISDVMESGKASLDAVGLSKDFSGDELADAYIDVLRRLKALAETNDKDGRLKLPEEVDYYIEQINKVRDRPEKLKPYLKDVFTPHGGIGLEVDRLKWFIDRESDEAVQLYELERLFKDKAPYPPLIVEKIHSKVKAAMDAVMQASPVSKEDAEAWGNAIELDSDIIEKTTVTAGWRTGYDARDVAEKVFTLTGGKLDTLKKIEHQAKVRASASQSRQSVTIDADTDAEHVMWHELGHHVEFSNPHLLERAKGFIKSKTEGRLVYSNFGGYGDAEYKVKTSLSHYYMSKIYMDNRVSLASGKLLSKAPSLNNCRSTEVFSMALQCYADPELTATSYLNGDGIIEFLLGCFKELQNAH
;
A
#
# COMPACT_ATOMS: atom_id res chain seq x y z
N MET A 1 27.69 -67.44 37.86
CA MET A 1 28.54 -67.51 39.07
C MET A 1 29.43 -68.74 39.07
N GLU A 2 28.94 -69.92 38.65
CA GLU A 2 29.75 -71.15 38.58
C GLU A 2 31.02 -71.04 37.71
N THR A 3 30.95 -70.35 36.57
CA THR A 3 32.12 -70.10 35.69
C THR A 3 33.18 -69.19 36.30
N ALA A 4 32.79 -68.27 37.21
CA ALA A 4 33.73 -67.37 37.88
C ALA A 4 34.46 -68.06 39.05
N GLN A 5 33.76 -68.94 39.78
CA GLN A 5 34.37 -69.75 40.85
C GLN A 5 35.39 -70.76 40.30
N GLN A 6 35.14 -71.29 39.09
CA GLN A 6 36.03 -72.25 38.43
C GLN A 6 37.30 -71.61 37.85
N ALA A 7 37.25 -70.32 37.49
CA ALA A 7 38.43 -69.55 37.05
C ALA A 7 39.33 -69.14 38.23
N ILE A 8 38.74 -68.74 39.36
CA ILE A 8 39.48 -68.33 40.56
C ILE A 8 40.25 -69.50 41.20
N SER A 9 39.69 -70.71 41.16
CA SER A 9 40.30 -71.92 41.73
C SER A 9 41.47 -72.48 40.91
N ASN A 10 41.62 -72.08 39.64
CA ASN A 10 42.63 -72.61 38.71
C ASN A 10 43.81 -71.65 38.44
N THR A 11 43.90 -70.52 39.15
CA THR A 11 44.92 -69.49 38.86
C THR A 11 46.14 -69.62 39.80
N PRO A 12 47.35 -69.92 39.30
CA PRO A 12 48.49 -70.23 40.15
C PRO A 12 49.24 -68.95 40.56
N GLY A 13 48.92 -68.44 41.75
CA GLY A 13 49.72 -67.40 42.42
C GLY A 13 49.12 -65.99 42.38
N LEU A 14 49.59 -65.18 43.33
CA LEU A 14 49.04 -63.86 43.64
C LEU A 14 49.03 -62.91 42.42
N ASP A 15 50.08 -62.93 41.60
CA ASP A 15 50.20 -62.05 40.42
C ASP A 15 49.23 -62.42 39.28
N SER A 16 48.97 -63.72 39.08
CA SER A 16 47.95 -64.17 38.11
C SER A 16 46.53 -63.90 38.61
N LEU A 17 46.32 -63.93 39.93
CA LEU A 17 45.05 -63.57 40.56
C LEU A 17 44.83 -62.04 40.50
N ILE A 18 45.86 -61.23 40.68
CA ILE A 18 45.85 -59.78 40.44
C ILE A 18 45.57 -59.47 38.97
N THR A 19 46.15 -60.23 38.02
CA THR A 19 45.90 -60.07 36.58
C THR A 19 44.48 -60.48 36.18
N LEU A 20 43.94 -61.57 36.75
CA LEU A 20 42.56 -62.00 36.53
C LEU A 20 41.57 -60.99 37.15
N VAL A 21 41.86 -60.46 38.34
CA VAL A 21 41.05 -59.42 39.00
C VAL A 21 41.15 -58.08 38.27
N ALA A 22 42.30 -57.73 37.68
CA ALA A 22 42.44 -56.58 36.78
C ALA A 22 41.69 -56.80 35.45
N SER A 23 41.64 -58.03 34.94
CA SER A 23 40.85 -58.37 33.74
C SER A 23 39.33 -58.38 33.96
N LEU A 24 38.88 -58.32 35.22
CA LEU A 24 37.49 -58.14 35.63
C LEU A 24 37.09 -56.64 35.73
N GLN A 25 37.97 -55.71 35.31
CA GLN A 25 37.59 -54.29 35.17
C GLN A 25 36.38 -54.17 34.25
N LEU A 26 35.30 -53.61 34.78
CA LEU A 26 34.08 -53.32 34.04
C LEU A 26 34.46 -52.33 32.91
N ARG A 27 34.65 -52.81 31.68
CA ARG A 27 35.00 -51.93 30.54
C ARG A 27 33.84 -51.04 30.12
N GLN A 28 32.62 -51.50 30.38
CA GLN A 28 31.40 -50.79 30.09
C GLN A 28 30.27 -51.25 31.02
N THR A 29 29.34 -50.35 31.34
CA THR A 29 28.09 -50.71 32.03
C THR A 29 27.10 -51.34 31.05
N PRO A 30 26.06 -52.05 31.54
CA PRO A 30 24.84 -52.25 30.78
C PRO A 30 24.21 -50.90 30.39
N ILE A 31 23.33 -50.93 29.38
CA ILE A 31 22.51 -49.77 29.02
C ILE A 31 21.53 -49.48 30.17
N GLY A 32 21.57 -48.25 30.67
CA GLY A 32 20.70 -47.73 31.72
C GLY A 32 19.44 -47.08 31.15
N ARG A 33 19.13 -45.86 31.60
CA ARG A 33 17.95 -45.10 31.18
C ARG A 33 18.02 -44.81 29.67
N THR A 34 16.90 -45.02 28.97
CA THR A 34 16.77 -44.62 27.56
C THR A 34 16.21 -43.22 27.43
N SER A 35 16.67 -42.47 26.43
CA SER A 35 16.21 -41.12 26.08
C SER A 35 16.12 -40.97 24.55
N PHE A 36 15.35 -39.98 24.09
CA PHE A 36 15.28 -39.62 22.68
C PHE A 36 16.16 -38.41 22.41
N VAL A 37 16.86 -38.44 21.27
CA VAL A 37 17.61 -37.30 20.76
C VAL A 37 17.04 -36.89 19.42
N VAL A 38 16.92 -35.58 19.21
CA VAL A 38 16.41 -35.00 17.97
C VAL A 38 17.61 -34.52 17.14
N THR A 39 17.65 -34.92 15.87
CA THR A 39 18.62 -34.38 14.89
C THR A 39 18.23 -32.96 14.49
N SER A 40 19.13 -32.22 13.84
CA SER A 40 18.84 -30.85 13.38
C SER A 40 17.72 -30.77 12.32
N LYS A 41 17.36 -31.90 11.72
CA LYS A 41 16.26 -32.02 10.76
C LYS A 41 14.93 -32.45 11.41
N GLY A 42 14.93 -32.65 12.73
CA GLY A 42 13.75 -33.06 13.48
C GLY A 42 13.56 -34.56 13.63
N ASP A 43 14.51 -35.39 13.18
CA ASP A 43 14.39 -36.85 13.29
C ASP A 43 14.69 -37.30 14.73
N GLU A 44 13.79 -38.10 15.32
CA GLU A 44 13.96 -38.67 16.65
C GLU A 44 14.70 -40.01 16.61
N VAL A 45 15.79 -40.11 17.38
CA VAL A 45 16.60 -41.33 17.54
C VAL A 45 16.60 -41.75 19.00
N LYS A 46 16.25 -43.01 19.27
CA LYS A 46 16.27 -43.57 20.62
C LYS A 46 17.70 -43.97 20.98
N THR A 47 18.15 -43.52 22.15
CA THR A 47 19.46 -43.82 22.71
C THR A 47 19.34 -44.32 24.15
N GLY A 48 20.36 -45.04 24.62
CA GLY A 48 20.46 -45.52 26.00
C GLY A 48 21.74 -45.03 26.65
N PHE A 49 21.65 -44.51 27.87
CA PHE A 49 22.84 -44.10 28.60
C PHE A 49 23.68 -45.31 29.00
N LYS A 50 25.00 -45.17 28.84
CA LYS A 50 25.98 -46.19 29.18
C LYS A 50 27.27 -45.49 29.57
N VAL A 51 28.03 -46.05 30.51
CA VAL A 51 29.38 -45.56 30.81
C VAL A 51 30.38 -46.56 30.26
N VAL A 52 31.36 -46.06 29.53
CA VAL A 52 32.45 -46.86 28.94
C VAL A 52 33.78 -46.31 29.39
N ASN A 53 34.81 -47.14 29.48
CA ASN A 53 36.16 -46.64 29.65
C ASN A 53 36.58 -45.87 28.38
N ALA A 54 37.22 -44.71 28.51
CA ALA A 54 37.65 -43.86 27.40
C ALA A 54 38.50 -44.62 26.36
N SER A 55 39.32 -45.59 26.82
CA SER A 55 40.13 -46.46 25.96
C SER A 55 39.31 -47.39 25.04
N SER A 56 38.02 -47.59 25.32
CA SER A 56 37.11 -48.43 24.54
C SER A 56 36.35 -47.64 23.46
N LEU A 57 36.51 -46.31 23.40
CA LEU A 57 35.90 -45.46 22.38
C LEU A 57 36.75 -45.43 21.11
N ILE A 58 36.09 -45.60 19.95
CA ILE A 58 36.72 -45.42 18.65
C ILE A 58 36.37 -43.99 18.16
N ILE A 59 37.33 -43.08 18.31
CA ILE A 59 37.25 -41.65 17.93
C ILE A 59 37.89 -41.37 16.57
N SER A 60 37.49 -40.30 15.89
CA SER A 60 37.93 -40.00 14.51
C SER A 60 39.42 -39.71 14.33
N ASN A 61 40.07 -39.10 15.34
CA ASN A 61 41.47 -38.70 15.29
C ASN A 61 42.15 -39.02 16.62
N ASN A 62 43.44 -39.32 16.56
CA ASN A 62 44.30 -39.43 17.72
C ASN A 62 44.57 -38.04 18.31
N LEU A 63 45.04 -37.98 19.56
CA LEU A 63 45.28 -36.71 20.27
C LEU A 63 46.43 -35.86 19.69
N ASP A 64 47.28 -36.45 18.85
CA ASP A 64 48.29 -35.75 18.04
C ASP A 64 47.70 -35.09 16.77
N GLY A 65 46.44 -35.40 16.45
CA GLY A 65 45.68 -34.92 15.30
C GLY A 65 45.77 -35.80 14.06
N THR A 66 46.48 -36.94 14.11
CA THR A 66 46.48 -37.95 13.04
C THR A 66 45.12 -38.65 12.97
N ILE A 67 44.73 -39.12 11.78
CA ILE A 67 43.46 -39.85 11.60
C ILE A 67 43.58 -41.22 12.27
N ASN A 68 42.56 -41.63 13.02
CA ASN A 68 42.53 -42.96 13.65
C ASN A 68 42.14 -44.03 12.60
N PRO A 69 43.01 -44.98 12.26
CA PRO A 69 42.71 -46.00 11.23
C PRO A 69 41.56 -46.95 11.59
N ALA A 70 41.22 -47.08 12.89
CA ALA A 70 40.12 -47.91 13.34
C ALA A 70 38.74 -47.24 13.19
N PHE A 71 38.70 -45.93 12.87
CA PHE A 71 37.46 -45.18 12.72
C PHE A 71 36.96 -45.21 11.26
N PRO A 72 35.69 -45.56 11.00
CA PRO A 72 35.12 -45.53 9.65
C PRO A 72 35.07 -44.09 9.10
N THR A 73 35.82 -43.81 8.03
CA THR A 73 36.01 -42.46 7.50
C THR A 73 34.72 -41.75 7.07
N GLU A 74 33.75 -42.52 6.58
CA GLU A 74 32.43 -42.07 6.12
C GLU A 74 31.55 -41.50 7.24
N LEU A 75 31.85 -41.80 8.51
CA LEU A 75 31.12 -41.29 9.68
C LEU A 75 31.67 -39.95 10.17
N GLN A 76 32.75 -39.44 9.58
CA GLN A 76 33.34 -38.17 9.97
C GLN A 76 33.14 -37.09 8.89
N PRO A 77 32.06 -36.29 8.97
CA PRO A 77 31.75 -35.28 7.95
C PRO A 77 32.67 -34.04 8.01
N ARG A 78 33.41 -33.84 9.11
CA ARG A 78 34.27 -32.67 9.33
C ARG A 78 35.75 -33.05 9.35
N ASP A 79 36.57 -32.32 8.60
CA ASP A 79 38.03 -32.44 8.65
C ASP A 79 38.59 -31.95 10.00
N ARG A 80 39.09 -32.90 10.80
CA ARG A 80 39.65 -32.68 12.15
C ARG A 80 41.17 -32.59 12.18
N THR A 81 41.83 -32.66 11.02
CA THR A 81 43.30 -32.48 10.94
C THR A 81 43.72 -31.02 11.09
N ARG A 82 42.79 -30.09 10.86
CA ARG A 82 43.00 -28.63 10.92
C ARG A 82 43.37 -28.12 12.31
N MET A 83 44.16 -27.04 12.34
CA MET A 83 44.57 -26.38 13.59
C MET A 83 43.40 -25.93 14.46
N SER A 84 42.30 -25.46 13.85
CA SER A 84 41.09 -25.08 14.59
C SER A 84 40.47 -26.23 15.40
N SER A 85 40.55 -27.46 14.89
CA SER A 85 40.09 -28.65 15.62
C SER A 85 41.00 -28.98 16.81
N LYS A 86 42.32 -28.81 16.66
CA LYS A 86 43.28 -29.03 17.76
C LYS A 86 43.11 -28.00 18.88
N ILE A 87 42.82 -26.74 18.53
CA ILE A 87 42.51 -25.66 19.49
C ILE A 87 41.20 -25.97 20.23
N GLN A 88 40.14 -26.38 19.52
CA GLN A 88 38.87 -26.76 20.14
C GLN A 88 39.03 -27.89 21.17
N VAL A 89 39.74 -28.97 20.80
CA VAL A 89 39.99 -30.12 21.69
C VAL A 89 40.78 -29.68 22.93
N SER A 90 41.79 -28.82 22.76
CA SER A 90 42.60 -28.32 23.88
C SER A 90 41.78 -27.43 24.83
N LYS A 91 40.85 -26.63 24.30
CA LYS A 91 39.94 -25.79 25.10
C LYS A 91 38.92 -26.62 25.88
N ILE A 92 38.36 -27.67 25.28
CA ILE A 92 37.45 -28.60 25.97
C ILE A 92 38.19 -29.33 27.09
N ALA A 93 39.41 -29.79 26.83
CA ALA A 93 40.22 -30.48 27.83
C ALA A 93 40.55 -29.58 29.05
N GLY A 94 40.99 -28.34 28.79
CA GLY A 94 41.37 -27.40 29.84
C GLY A 94 40.22 -26.80 30.64
N ASN A 95 38.97 -26.92 30.16
CA ASN A 95 37.77 -26.39 30.81
C ASN A 95 36.61 -27.39 30.71
N LEU A 96 36.81 -28.62 31.16
CA LEU A 96 35.80 -29.66 31.10
C LEU A 96 34.61 -29.29 32.01
N ARG A 97 33.41 -29.16 31.43
CA ARG A 97 32.16 -28.85 32.15
C ARG A 97 31.24 -30.08 32.16
N PRO A 98 31.19 -30.86 33.25
CA PRO A 98 30.47 -32.14 33.27
C PRO A 98 28.98 -32.01 32.93
N ALA A 99 28.30 -30.98 33.44
CA ALA A 99 26.88 -30.74 33.18
C ALA A 99 26.52 -30.50 31.69
N GLN A 100 27.49 -30.14 30.84
CA GLN A 100 27.28 -29.97 29.39
C GLN A 100 27.56 -31.25 28.59
N LEU A 101 28.08 -32.29 29.25
CA LEU A 101 28.48 -33.57 28.65
C LEU A 101 27.58 -34.72 29.09
N THR A 102 26.36 -34.41 29.53
CA THR A 102 25.39 -35.36 30.11
C THR A 102 24.11 -35.40 29.26
N ASP A 103 22.92 -35.51 29.86
CA ASP A 103 21.68 -35.66 29.11
C ASP A 103 21.37 -34.41 28.25
N SER A 104 20.90 -34.63 27.02
CA SER A 104 20.49 -33.57 26.11
C SER A 104 19.48 -34.14 25.12
N GLY A 105 18.41 -33.38 24.87
CA GLY A 105 17.41 -33.72 23.85
C GLY A 105 17.89 -33.56 22.42
N LEU A 106 19.09 -33.01 22.19
CA LEU A 106 19.67 -32.82 20.85
C LEU A 106 20.81 -33.82 20.58
N SER A 107 20.95 -34.24 19.32
CA SER A 107 22.02 -35.16 18.91
C SER A 107 23.39 -34.48 18.78
N SER A 108 23.42 -33.14 18.63
CA SER A 108 24.64 -32.31 18.54
C SER A 108 25.24 -31.94 19.91
N HIS A 109 24.49 -32.04 21.01
CA HIS A 109 24.89 -31.60 22.35
C HIS A 109 24.89 -32.76 23.37
N GLY A 110 25.40 -32.56 24.59
CA GLY A 110 25.38 -33.55 25.69
C GLY A 110 26.48 -34.63 25.63
N ALA A 111 26.17 -35.84 26.09
CA ALA A 111 27.07 -37.00 26.05
C ALA A 111 27.31 -37.47 24.61
N PRO A 112 28.53 -37.89 24.21
CA PRO A 112 28.79 -38.45 22.89
C PRO A 112 27.84 -39.61 22.53
N ILE A 113 27.44 -39.70 21.27
CA ILE A 113 26.56 -40.77 20.78
C ILE A 113 27.43 -41.82 20.08
N VAL A 114 27.25 -43.08 20.46
CA VAL A 114 28.02 -44.20 19.94
C VAL A 114 27.13 -45.28 19.33
N GLY A 115 27.67 -46.01 18.36
CA GLY A 115 27.08 -47.27 17.91
C GLY A 115 27.31 -48.41 18.93
N PRO A 116 26.66 -49.57 18.75
CA PRO A 116 26.91 -50.78 19.56
C PRO A 116 28.37 -51.26 19.53
N ASP A 117 29.15 -50.82 18.54
CA ASP A 117 30.58 -51.06 18.34
C ASP A 117 31.49 -50.04 19.06
N ASN A 118 30.92 -49.12 19.86
CA ASN A 118 31.60 -48.01 20.53
C ASN A 118 32.30 -47.00 19.58
N VAL A 119 31.94 -46.99 18.28
CA VAL A 119 32.35 -45.92 17.34
C VAL A 119 31.55 -44.66 17.62
N VAL A 120 32.24 -43.52 17.76
CA VAL A 120 31.62 -42.23 18.04
C VAL A 120 30.98 -41.64 16.78
N GLU A 121 29.65 -41.74 16.70
CA GLU A 121 28.83 -41.26 15.59
C GLU A 121 28.53 -39.75 15.70
N SER A 122 28.44 -39.22 16.91
CA SER A 122 28.31 -37.77 17.19
C SER A 122 29.11 -37.39 18.43
N GLY A 123 29.79 -36.24 18.38
CA GLY A 123 30.59 -35.73 19.49
C GLY A 123 32.07 -36.14 19.50
N ASN A 124 32.68 -36.38 18.33
CA ASN A 124 34.11 -36.70 18.21
C ASN A 124 35.03 -35.66 18.89
N GLY A 125 34.73 -34.36 18.75
CA GLY A 125 35.48 -33.28 19.42
C GLY A 125 35.40 -33.33 20.95
N ARG A 126 34.21 -33.62 21.50
CA ARG A 126 33.98 -33.76 22.95
C ARG A 126 34.69 -35.00 23.49
N SER A 127 34.63 -36.12 22.76
CA SER A 127 35.29 -37.38 23.13
C SER A 127 36.82 -37.21 23.18
N MET A 128 37.41 -36.55 22.17
CA MET A 128 38.83 -36.20 22.17
C MET A 128 39.21 -35.25 23.32
N GLY A 129 38.36 -34.27 23.64
CA GLY A 129 38.58 -33.35 24.75
C GLY A 129 38.56 -34.04 26.11
N ILE A 130 37.60 -34.94 26.35
CA ILE A 130 37.51 -35.75 27.57
C ILE A 130 38.74 -36.66 27.70
N LEU A 131 39.13 -37.36 26.63
CA LEU A 131 40.31 -38.23 26.65
C LEU A 131 41.59 -37.45 26.95
N ARG A 132 41.75 -36.27 26.34
CA ARG A 132 42.90 -35.38 26.60
C ARG A 132 42.89 -34.84 28.03
N ALA A 133 41.73 -34.56 28.61
CA ALA A 133 41.62 -34.15 30.02
C ALA A 133 42.05 -35.29 30.97
N TYR A 134 41.73 -36.55 30.66
CA TYR A 134 42.23 -37.70 31.42
C TYR A 134 43.76 -37.84 31.33
N GLU A 135 44.34 -37.71 30.13
CA GLU A 135 45.82 -37.73 29.97
C GLU A 135 46.51 -36.59 30.72
N GLN A 136 45.87 -35.44 30.82
CA GLN A 136 46.38 -34.25 31.52
C GLN A 136 46.09 -34.25 33.03
N GLY A 137 45.37 -35.26 33.56
CA GLY A 137 44.98 -35.33 34.96
C GLY A 137 43.93 -34.29 35.39
N GLN A 138 43.15 -33.76 34.44
CA GLN A 138 42.16 -32.68 34.67
C GLN A 138 40.71 -33.18 34.70
N ALA A 139 40.49 -34.50 34.64
CA ALA A 139 39.16 -35.10 34.51
C ALA A 139 38.56 -35.63 35.83
N ASP A 140 39.21 -35.40 36.99
CA ASP A 140 38.74 -35.91 38.29
C ASP A 140 37.35 -35.38 38.66
N SER A 141 37.09 -34.09 38.42
CA SER A 141 35.78 -33.47 38.65
C SER A 141 34.69 -34.07 37.76
N TYR A 142 35.04 -34.43 36.52
CA TYR A 142 34.13 -35.11 35.59
C TYR A 142 33.84 -36.54 36.04
N ARG A 143 34.87 -37.29 36.46
CA ARG A 143 34.70 -38.63 37.03
C ARG A 143 33.79 -38.62 38.25
N GLN A 144 34.02 -37.71 39.20
CA GLN A 144 33.20 -37.61 40.41
C GLN A 144 31.76 -37.24 40.05
N TYR A 145 31.57 -36.30 39.13
CA TYR A 145 30.25 -35.91 38.66
C TYR A 145 29.45 -37.09 38.08
N LEU A 146 30.09 -38.00 37.33
CA LEU A 146 29.43 -39.20 36.82
C LEU A 146 29.01 -40.19 37.91
N ILE A 147 29.82 -40.33 38.97
CA ILE A 147 29.49 -41.18 40.13
C ILE A 147 28.30 -40.60 40.88
N ASP A 148 28.31 -39.29 41.13
CA ASP A 148 27.26 -38.60 41.89
C ASP A 148 25.91 -38.63 41.17
N HIS A 149 25.91 -38.60 39.83
CA HIS A 149 24.70 -38.59 38.99
C HIS A 149 24.41 -39.95 38.33
N ALA A 150 25.03 -41.04 38.80
CA ALA A 150 24.89 -42.37 38.19
C ALA A 150 23.42 -42.83 38.07
N ALA A 151 22.60 -42.52 39.09
CA ALA A 151 21.18 -42.83 39.13
C ALA A 151 20.39 -42.14 38.00
N ASP A 152 20.76 -40.91 37.62
CA ASP A 152 20.10 -40.13 36.57
C ASP A 152 20.27 -40.79 35.18
N TYR A 153 21.33 -41.58 35.02
CA TYR A 153 21.62 -42.32 33.79
C TYR A 153 21.15 -43.78 33.87
N GLY A 154 20.58 -44.20 35.00
CA GLY A 154 20.15 -45.58 35.22
C GLY A 154 21.31 -46.59 35.29
N VAL A 155 22.50 -46.14 35.74
CA VAL A 155 23.69 -46.98 35.93
C VAL A 155 24.11 -46.96 37.41
N LYS A 156 24.91 -47.94 37.84
CA LYS A 156 25.34 -48.03 39.24
C LYS A 156 26.61 -47.21 39.47
N ALA A 157 26.63 -46.43 40.56
CA ALA A 157 27.78 -45.63 40.94
C ALA A 157 29.02 -46.51 41.20
N GLU A 158 28.83 -47.71 41.75
CA GLU A 158 29.91 -48.66 42.01
C GLU A 158 30.55 -49.18 40.72
N ASP A 159 29.78 -49.29 39.64
CA ASP A 159 30.27 -49.74 38.34
C ASP A 159 31.14 -48.66 37.67
N ILE A 160 30.76 -47.38 37.82
CA ILE A 160 31.56 -46.22 37.35
C ILE A 160 32.84 -46.08 38.17
N ALA A 161 32.75 -46.22 39.50
CA ALA A 161 33.89 -46.06 40.40
C ALA A 161 35.01 -47.08 40.14
N ARG A 162 34.68 -48.26 39.58
CA ARG A 162 35.62 -49.32 39.21
C ARG A 162 36.31 -49.13 37.85
N MET A 163 35.92 -48.12 37.06
CA MET A 163 36.55 -47.81 35.77
C MET A 163 37.72 -46.85 35.92
N ASP A 164 38.77 -46.98 35.10
CA ASP A 164 39.93 -46.09 35.18
C ASP A 164 39.67 -44.71 34.55
N MET A 165 38.97 -44.65 33.41
CA MET A 165 38.61 -43.40 32.72
C MET A 165 37.15 -43.44 32.27
N PRO A 166 36.16 -43.33 33.18
CA PRO A 166 34.76 -43.46 32.81
C PRO A 166 34.27 -42.29 31.93
N VAL A 167 33.64 -42.61 30.80
CA VAL A 167 33.01 -41.64 29.89
C VAL A 167 31.55 -42.01 29.73
N LEU A 168 30.66 -41.06 30.00
CA LEU A 168 29.24 -41.21 29.73
C LEU A 168 28.98 -41.08 28.23
N VAL A 169 28.28 -42.07 27.66
CA VAL A 169 27.85 -42.09 26.27
C VAL A 169 26.38 -42.45 26.15
N ARG A 170 25.82 -42.12 24.99
CA ARG A 170 24.48 -42.52 24.56
C ARG A 170 24.63 -43.57 23.46
N GLU A 171 24.39 -44.84 23.77
CA GLU A 171 24.40 -45.91 22.78
C GLU A 171 23.11 -45.84 21.95
N ARG A 172 23.24 -45.73 20.63
CA ARG A 172 22.10 -45.70 19.73
C ARG A 172 21.41 -47.07 19.69
N VAL A 173 20.09 -47.07 19.93
CA VAL A 173 19.25 -48.27 19.94
C VAL A 173 18.40 -48.37 18.66
N THR A 174 18.01 -47.24 18.06
CA THR A 174 17.29 -47.22 16.79
C THR A 174 18.21 -47.61 15.62
N ASP A 175 17.73 -48.46 14.73
CA ASP A 175 18.42 -48.78 13.48
C ASP A 175 18.30 -47.60 12.49
N VAL A 176 19.42 -47.02 12.08
CA VAL A 176 19.50 -45.83 11.20
C VAL A 176 20.70 -45.94 10.26
N ASP A 177 20.66 -45.20 9.15
CA ASP A 177 21.87 -44.96 8.35
C ASP A 177 22.87 -44.12 9.17
N ARG A 178 23.94 -44.77 9.61
CA ARG A 178 24.96 -44.19 10.49
C ARG A 178 25.65 -42.97 9.87
N ALA A 179 25.91 -43.00 8.57
CA ALA A 179 26.60 -41.91 7.88
C ALA A 179 25.66 -40.71 7.71
N GLN A 180 24.39 -40.96 7.43
CA GLN A 180 23.38 -39.92 7.36
C GLN A 180 23.12 -39.29 8.74
N PHE A 181 22.99 -40.12 9.78
CA PHE A 181 22.84 -39.67 11.16
C PHE A 181 24.04 -38.83 11.64
N ALA A 182 25.26 -39.24 11.31
CA ALA A 182 26.47 -38.47 11.62
C ALA A 182 26.47 -37.11 10.90
N ARG A 183 26.07 -37.04 9.63
CA ARG A 183 25.92 -35.77 8.89
C ARG A 183 24.85 -34.87 9.52
N ASP A 184 23.67 -35.41 9.80
CA ASP A 184 22.53 -34.66 10.34
C ASP A 184 22.75 -34.20 11.78
N SER A 185 23.55 -34.93 12.57
CA SER A 185 23.94 -34.52 13.92
C SER A 185 25.04 -33.46 13.94
N ASN A 186 25.82 -33.31 12.87
CA ASN A 186 26.80 -32.22 12.72
C ASN A 186 26.19 -30.95 12.09
N LEU A 187 24.97 -31.02 11.55
CA LEU A 187 24.28 -29.87 10.94
C LEU A 187 23.86 -28.80 11.99
N SER A 188 23.58 -29.18 13.24
CA SER A 188 23.27 -28.22 14.32
C SER A 188 24.50 -27.48 14.84
N ASP A 189 25.70 -28.06 14.72
CA ASP A 189 26.97 -27.34 14.95
C ASP A 189 27.28 -26.34 13.80
N LEU A 190 26.50 -26.40 12.71
CA LEU A 190 26.56 -25.55 11.52
C LEU A 190 25.36 -24.60 11.40
N GLN A 191 24.46 -24.54 12.39
CA GLN A 191 23.53 -23.41 12.48
C GLN A 191 24.35 -22.17 12.87
N GLU A 192 24.99 -21.56 11.87
CA GLU A 192 25.46 -20.19 12.00
C GLU A 192 24.26 -19.31 12.34
N MET A 193 24.47 -18.39 13.28
CA MET A 193 23.52 -17.29 13.51
C MET A 193 23.11 -16.70 12.15
N ALA A 194 21.82 -16.40 11.99
CA ALA A 194 21.35 -15.73 10.79
C ALA A 194 22.17 -14.46 10.55
N ALA A 195 22.34 -14.03 9.29
CA ALA A 195 23.19 -12.88 8.97
C ALA A 195 22.80 -11.62 9.75
N SER A 196 21.51 -11.45 10.07
CA SER A 196 20.99 -10.39 10.93
C SER A 196 21.38 -10.56 12.40
N GLU A 197 21.22 -11.75 12.97
CA GLU A 197 21.61 -12.06 14.35
C GLU A 197 23.12 -11.88 14.56
N LYS A 198 23.91 -12.33 13.59
CA LYS A 198 25.37 -12.14 13.58
C LYS A 198 25.73 -10.65 13.56
N ALA A 199 25.01 -9.84 12.79
CA ALA A 199 25.21 -8.40 12.72
C ALA A 199 24.95 -7.68 14.05
N PHE A 200 23.94 -8.10 14.83
CA PHE A 200 23.69 -7.53 16.16
C PHE A 200 24.77 -7.88 17.16
N VAL A 201 25.22 -9.14 17.17
CA VAL A 201 26.33 -9.58 18.04
C VAL A 201 27.62 -8.82 17.70
N ASP A 202 27.91 -8.64 16.40
CA ASP A 202 29.07 -7.86 15.98
C ASP A 202 28.91 -6.37 16.30
N ALA A 203 27.69 -5.81 16.27
CA ALA A 203 27.40 -4.42 16.63
C ALA A 203 27.53 -4.12 18.13
N GLU A 204 27.29 -5.11 18.99
CA GLU A 204 27.54 -5.00 20.44
C GLU A 204 29.04 -4.86 20.74
N MET A 205 29.91 -5.45 19.90
CA MET A 205 31.37 -5.34 20.01
C MET A 205 31.91 -3.98 19.54
N LEU A 206 31.12 -3.19 18.83
CA LEU A 206 31.48 -1.82 18.41
C LEU A 206 31.35 -0.85 19.59
N ASP A 207 32.30 -0.93 20.52
CA ASP A 207 32.39 -0.03 21.66
C ASP A 207 32.94 1.37 21.26
N GLU A 208 32.89 2.32 22.20
CA GLU A 208 33.34 3.70 21.99
C GLU A 208 34.78 3.77 21.46
N ARG A 209 35.65 2.88 21.94
CA ARG A 209 37.06 2.81 21.53
C ARG A 209 37.21 2.32 20.10
N LEU A 210 36.50 1.26 19.70
CA LEU A 210 36.55 0.72 18.35
C LEU A 210 35.98 1.73 17.36
N MET A 211 34.84 2.34 17.67
CA MET A 211 34.22 3.32 16.80
C MET A 211 35.02 4.62 16.68
N ALA A 212 35.79 5.03 17.70
CA ALA A 212 36.73 6.15 17.57
C ALA A 212 37.86 5.92 16.54
N MET A 213 38.14 4.65 16.20
CA MET A 213 39.08 4.26 15.15
C MET A 213 38.40 4.12 13.77
N PHE A 214 37.08 4.18 13.71
CA PHE A 214 36.31 4.01 12.48
C PHE A 214 36.47 5.24 11.59
N SER A 215 37.18 5.09 10.48
CA SER A 215 37.54 6.20 9.59
C SER A 215 37.46 5.76 8.11
N PRO A 216 36.23 5.56 7.58
CA PRO A 216 36.04 5.29 6.16
C PRO A 216 36.44 6.51 5.29
N SER A 217 36.61 6.32 3.98
CA SER A 217 36.86 7.45 3.07
C SER A 217 35.67 8.42 3.02
N GLU A 218 35.84 9.61 2.42
CA GLU A 218 34.74 10.57 2.18
C GLU A 218 33.56 9.97 1.38
N GLU A 219 33.85 8.99 0.50
CA GLU A 219 32.85 8.23 -0.27
C GLU A 219 32.29 6.99 0.46
N GLY A 220 32.67 6.73 1.71
CA GLY A 220 32.18 5.59 2.51
C GLY A 220 32.90 4.25 2.27
N ASN A 221 34.09 4.23 1.64
CA ASN A 221 34.85 3.00 1.44
C ASN A 221 35.44 2.47 2.76
N LEU A 222 34.94 1.31 3.20
CA LEU A 222 35.36 0.64 4.44
C LEU A 222 36.78 0.06 4.38
N LEU A 223 37.36 -0.11 3.18
CA LEU A 223 38.72 -0.59 2.98
C LEU A 223 39.76 0.54 2.82
N ALA A 224 39.36 1.78 3.10
CA ALA A 224 40.30 2.89 3.07
C ALA A 224 41.46 2.66 4.05
N ARG A 225 42.67 3.09 3.68
CA ARG A 225 43.86 2.94 4.53
C ARG A 225 43.71 3.62 5.90
N SER A 226 42.89 4.66 5.97
CA SER A 226 42.50 5.32 7.22
C SER A 226 41.75 4.40 8.18
N ASN A 227 41.10 3.35 7.67
CA ASN A 227 40.26 2.41 8.43
C ASN A 227 40.99 1.10 8.82
N ASP A 228 42.26 0.92 8.43
CA ASP A 228 43.01 -0.32 8.69
C ASP A 228 43.09 -0.66 10.19
N GLY A 229 43.26 0.35 11.05
CA GLY A 229 43.32 0.18 12.50
C GLY A 229 42.01 -0.31 13.12
N PHE A 230 40.88 0.11 12.55
CA PHE A 230 39.54 -0.36 12.91
C PHE A 230 39.34 -1.82 12.51
N ILE A 231 39.66 -2.19 11.26
CA ILE A 231 39.48 -3.56 10.74
C ILE A 231 40.24 -4.57 11.60
N GLN A 232 41.49 -4.27 11.95
CA GLN A 232 42.32 -5.15 12.80
C GLN A 232 41.77 -5.29 14.21
N SER A 233 41.22 -4.21 14.78
CA SER A 233 40.63 -4.23 16.12
C SER A 233 39.29 -4.96 16.13
N PHE A 234 38.43 -4.75 15.14
CA PHE A 234 37.15 -5.44 14.96
C PHE A 234 37.33 -6.96 14.81
N MET A 235 38.33 -7.39 14.02
CA MET A 235 38.67 -8.81 13.90
C MET A 235 39.12 -9.43 15.22
N ARG A 236 39.84 -8.68 16.07
CA ARG A 236 40.28 -9.15 17.38
C ARG A 236 39.11 -9.34 18.35
N GLU A 237 38.13 -8.44 18.33
CA GLU A 237 36.95 -8.53 19.21
C GLU A 237 35.99 -9.67 18.82
N ILE A 238 35.84 -9.95 17.52
CA ILE A 238 35.03 -11.08 17.02
C ILE A 238 35.61 -12.45 17.43
N GLY A 239 36.92 -12.53 17.64
CA GLY A 239 37.62 -13.74 18.10
C GLY A 239 37.95 -14.76 17.00
N ASP A 240 39.01 -15.54 17.25
CA ASP A 240 39.71 -16.38 16.27
C ASP A 240 38.84 -17.45 15.58
N THR A 241 37.79 -17.91 16.25
CA THR A 241 36.88 -18.94 15.71
C THR A 241 35.90 -18.37 14.69
N ALA A 242 35.53 -17.10 14.83
CA ALA A 242 34.57 -16.41 13.98
C ALA A 242 35.26 -15.59 12.87
N THR A 243 36.58 -15.39 12.94
CA THR A 243 37.39 -14.78 11.87
C THR A 243 37.98 -15.78 10.87
N ALA A 244 37.79 -17.08 11.10
CA ALA A 244 38.27 -18.14 10.20
C ALA A 244 37.62 -18.00 8.80
N GLY A 245 38.41 -17.62 7.79
CA GLY A 245 37.94 -17.39 6.42
C GLY A 245 37.60 -15.94 6.08
N LEU A 246 37.67 -15.01 7.04
CA LEU A 246 37.42 -13.58 6.81
C LEU A 246 38.62 -12.86 6.18
N VAL A 247 39.80 -13.48 6.18
CA VAL A 247 41.04 -12.96 5.59
C VAL A 247 41.65 -14.02 4.68
N THR A 248 42.21 -13.58 3.56
CA THR A 248 42.90 -14.44 2.60
C THR A 248 44.26 -14.93 3.15
N THR A 249 44.86 -15.93 2.50
CA THR A 249 46.17 -16.50 2.91
C THR A 249 47.31 -15.47 2.94
N ASP A 250 47.19 -14.37 2.18
CA ASP A 250 48.11 -13.24 2.09
C ASP A 250 47.75 -12.06 3.02
N GLY A 251 46.74 -12.20 3.88
CA GLY A 251 46.42 -11.22 4.91
C GLY A 251 45.44 -10.10 4.49
N ARG A 252 44.78 -10.21 3.32
CA ARG A 252 43.82 -9.20 2.84
C ARG A 252 42.39 -9.48 3.32
N PRO A 253 41.59 -8.43 3.64
CA PRO A 253 40.17 -8.57 3.92
C PRO A 253 39.42 -9.28 2.78
N THR A 254 38.59 -10.26 3.13
CA THR A 254 37.67 -10.89 2.16
C THR A 254 36.37 -10.09 2.06
N LYS A 255 35.58 -10.37 1.01
CA LYS A 255 34.22 -9.83 0.89
C LYS A 255 33.35 -10.13 2.12
N GLN A 256 33.50 -11.32 2.71
CA GLN A 256 32.75 -11.71 3.91
C GLN A 256 33.09 -10.83 5.12
N LEU A 257 34.33 -10.36 5.24
CA LEU A 257 34.71 -9.41 6.30
C LEU A 257 34.07 -8.04 6.07
N ILE A 258 34.04 -7.57 4.81
CA ILE A 258 33.42 -6.29 4.44
C ILE A 258 31.92 -6.32 4.74
N ASP A 259 31.23 -7.36 4.27
CA ASP A 259 29.79 -7.52 4.48
C ASP A 259 29.46 -7.59 5.99
N ARG A 260 30.33 -8.22 6.79
CA ARG A 260 30.17 -8.33 8.24
C ARG A 260 30.38 -7.00 8.97
N ILE A 261 31.43 -6.25 8.62
CA ILE A 261 31.67 -4.90 9.15
C ILE A 261 30.49 -3.98 8.77
N GLN A 262 30.07 -4.03 7.51
CA GLN A 262 28.99 -3.19 7.01
C GLN A 262 27.67 -3.47 7.73
N ASN A 263 27.32 -4.75 7.92
CA ASN A 263 26.11 -5.14 8.64
C ASN A 263 26.18 -4.78 10.13
N ALA A 264 27.35 -4.87 10.77
CA ALA A 264 27.54 -4.47 12.17
C ALA A 264 27.37 -2.94 12.35
N ILE A 265 27.96 -2.14 11.45
CA ILE A 265 27.81 -0.68 11.46
C ILE A 265 26.34 -0.29 11.20
N PHE A 266 25.69 -0.97 10.26
CA PHE A 266 24.26 -0.75 9.96
C PHE A 266 23.36 -1.11 11.16
N ALA A 267 23.60 -2.24 11.81
CA ALA A 267 22.88 -2.63 13.02
C ALA A 267 23.13 -1.65 14.19
N LYS A 268 24.35 -1.12 14.31
CA LYS A 268 24.70 -0.09 15.30
C LYS A 268 24.00 1.25 15.03
N ALA A 269 23.89 1.64 13.76
CA ALA A 269 23.30 2.91 13.33
C ALA A 269 21.79 2.98 13.53
N TYR A 270 21.06 1.91 13.16
CA TYR A 270 19.60 1.93 13.10
C TYR A 270 18.90 1.12 14.19
N LYS A 271 19.60 0.18 14.87
CA LYS A 271 19.08 -0.63 15.98
C LYS A 271 17.70 -1.28 15.72
N ASP A 272 17.37 -1.57 14.46
CA ASP A 272 16.10 -2.16 14.04
C ASP A 272 16.36 -3.52 13.37
N GLU A 273 15.86 -4.58 14.00
CA GLU A 273 16.03 -5.97 13.54
C GLU A 273 15.41 -6.22 12.17
N ARG A 274 14.31 -5.53 11.85
CA ARG A 274 13.57 -5.66 10.59
C ARG A 274 14.35 -5.01 9.45
N LEU A 275 14.95 -3.84 9.68
CA LEU A 275 15.81 -3.17 8.68
C LEU A 275 17.07 -3.99 8.38
N VAL A 276 17.72 -4.55 9.40
CA VAL A 276 18.91 -5.41 9.23
C VAL A 276 18.56 -6.68 8.43
N LYS A 277 17.42 -7.31 8.74
CA LYS A 277 16.93 -8.48 7.99
C LYS A 277 16.64 -8.14 6.53
N MET A 278 16.06 -6.97 6.27
CA MET A 278 15.76 -6.50 4.92
C MET A 278 17.02 -6.27 4.08
N VAL A 279 18.08 -5.70 4.65
CA VAL A 279 19.40 -5.57 3.98
C VAL A 279 19.94 -6.91 3.49
N ALA A 280 19.70 -7.97 4.27
CA ALA A 280 20.20 -9.31 3.99
C ALA A 280 19.33 -10.11 2.98
N GLU A 281 18.01 -9.86 2.92
CA GLU A 281 17.06 -10.76 2.27
C GLU A 281 16.20 -10.14 1.15
N GLU A 282 16.28 -8.83 0.88
CA GLU A 282 15.36 -8.12 -0.02
C GLU A 282 15.62 -8.34 -1.54
N PRO A 283 14.65 -8.89 -2.31
CA PRO A 283 14.77 -9.07 -3.76
C PRO A 283 14.31 -7.86 -4.61
N ASP A 284 13.56 -6.88 -4.06
CA ASP A 284 13.02 -5.76 -4.85
C ASP A 284 14.09 -4.71 -5.24
N PRO A 285 14.23 -4.35 -6.53
CA PRO A 285 15.25 -3.39 -6.98
C PRO A 285 15.13 -1.96 -6.42
N GLU A 286 13.93 -1.47 -6.11
CA GLU A 286 13.71 -0.12 -5.57
C GLU A 286 13.97 -0.09 -4.06
N MET A 287 13.56 -1.12 -3.32
CA MET A 287 13.96 -1.30 -1.92
C MET A 287 15.47 -1.49 -1.80
N ARG A 288 16.10 -2.20 -2.74
CA ARG A 288 17.56 -2.32 -2.84
C ARG A 288 18.25 -0.95 -2.96
N ASN A 289 17.66 0.01 -3.67
CA ASN A 289 18.20 1.37 -3.78
C ASN A 289 18.13 2.14 -2.46
N ILE A 290 17.05 1.97 -1.69
CA ILE A 290 16.87 2.57 -0.37
C ILE A 290 17.88 1.98 0.62
N LEU A 291 18.05 0.66 0.61
CA LEU A 291 19.02 -0.04 1.44
C LEU A 291 20.46 0.33 1.07
N THR A 292 20.74 0.54 -0.22
CA THR A 292 22.03 1.07 -0.69
C THR A 292 22.26 2.49 -0.19
N ALA A 293 21.24 3.34 -0.19
CA ALA A 293 21.31 4.71 0.32
C ALA A 293 21.54 4.76 1.84
N LEU A 294 20.84 3.92 2.61
CA LEU A 294 21.02 3.80 4.06
C LEU A 294 22.41 3.27 4.41
N ASN A 295 22.91 2.29 3.65
CA ASN A 295 24.28 1.80 3.79
C ASN A 295 25.33 2.91 3.59
N THR A 296 25.11 3.82 2.64
CA THR A 296 25.99 4.98 2.41
C THR A 296 25.99 5.97 3.58
N ALA A 297 24.85 6.13 4.27
CA ALA A 297 24.71 7.04 5.40
C ALA A 297 24.98 6.38 6.76
N ALA A 298 25.11 5.05 6.83
CA ALA A 298 25.19 4.28 8.06
C ALA A 298 26.36 4.70 8.96
N SER A 299 27.50 5.12 8.39
CA SER A 299 28.64 5.67 9.14
C SER A 299 28.29 6.94 9.90
N ASP A 300 27.63 7.89 9.24
CA ASP A 300 27.29 9.19 9.82
C ASP A 300 26.19 9.03 10.89
N PHE A 301 25.23 8.11 10.69
CA PHE A 301 24.23 7.75 11.71
C PHE A 301 24.80 6.98 12.90
N ALA A 302 25.78 6.09 12.68
CA ALA A 302 26.48 5.42 13.78
C ALA A 302 27.28 6.42 14.63
N GLN A 303 27.93 7.40 14.00
CA GLN A 303 28.61 8.50 14.69
C GLN A 303 27.61 9.38 15.47
N MET A 304 26.45 9.67 14.90
CA MET A 304 25.37 10.43 15.55
C MET A 304 24.90 9.77 16.84
N GLN A 305 24.70 8.45 16.82
CA GLN A 305 24.32 7.66 17.99
C GLN A 305 25.37 7.68 19.11
N MET A 306 26.65 7.85 18.78
CA MET A 306 27.72 7.97 19.78
C MET A 306 27.75 9.35 20.42
N LEU A 307 27.74 10.41 19.60
CA LEU A 307 27.77 11.79 20.08
C LEU A 307 26.58 12.06 21.03
N SER A 308 25.40 11.52 20.71
CA SER A 308 24.23 11.58 21.59
C SER A 308 24.40 10.83 22.92
N GLY A 309 25.06 9.67 22.89
CA GLY A 309 25.35 8.86 24.08
C GLY A 309 26.31 9.54 25.07
N ASP A 310 27.28 10.30 24.57
CA ASP A 310 28.22 11.07 25.39
C ASP A 310 27.54 12.29 26.05
N VAL A 311 26.65 12.97 25.32
CA VAL A 311 25.84 14.09 25.86
C VAL A 311 24.90 13.63 26.98
N HIS A 312 24.27 12.46 26.85
CA HIS A 312 23.44 11.87 27.91
C HIS A 312 24.24 11.47 29.16
N LYS A 313 25.47 10.98 29.02
CA LYS A 313 26.31 10.62 30.18
C LYS A 313 26.80 11.83 30.98
N GLU A 314 27.10 12.95 30.32
CA GLU A 314 27.49 14.19 31.02
C GLU A 314 26.31 14.91 31.68
N ALA A 315 25.13 14.92 31.04
CA ALA A 315 23.91 15.51 31.60
C ALA A 315 23.39 14.75 32.84
N VAL A 316 23.48 13.42 32.85
CA VAL A 316 22.99 12.55 33.95
C VAL A 316 23.88 12.62 35.21
N ASN A 317 25.17 12.97 35.09
CA ASN A 317 26.02 13.21 36.26
C ASN A 317 25.76 14.57 36.93
N GLY A 318 25.01 15.48 36.29
CA GLY A 318 24.81 16.85 36.76
C GLY A 318 23.54 17.10 37.59
N LEU A 319 22.44 16.36 37.40
CA LEU A 319 21.16 16.71 38.03
C LEU A 319 20.32 15.47 38.40
N VAL A 320 20.16 15.26 39.70
CA VAL A 320 19.14 14.37 40.28
C VAL A 320 17.79 15.10 40.22
N GLY A 321 16.83 14.53 39.48
CA GLY A 321 15.39 14.71 39.73
C GLY A 321 14.58 15.37 38.61
N GLY A 322 13.74 14.54 37.96
CA GLY A 322 12.38 14.93 37.57
C GLY A 322 12.20 15.82 36.34
N ILE A 323 12.81 15.49 35.21
CA ILE A 323 12.42 16.04 33.90
C ILE A 323 12.09 14.84 32.99
N GLU A 324 10.88 14.84 32.41
CA GLU A 324 10.50 13.88 31.37
C GLU A 324 11.54 13.91 30.26
N GLU A 325 12.00 12.73 29.81
CA GLU A 325 12.97 12.57 28.72
C GLU A 325 12.47 13.30 27.47
N VAL A 326 13.00 14.50 27.18
CA VAL A 326 12.83 15.11 25.86
C VAL A 326 13.70 14.29 24.91
N ASP A 327 13.09 13.54 24.00
CA ASP A 327 13.82 12.78 22.98
C ASP A 327 14.71 13.72 22.17
N GLY A 328 16.03 13.48 22.23
CA GLY A 328 17.03 14.26 21.49
C GLY A 328 16.78 14.25 19.97
N LEU A 329 17.30 15.27 19.28
CA LEU A 329 17.16 15.47 17.83
C LEU A 329 17.58 14.25 17.01
N ASP A 330 18.57 13.51 17.50
CA ASP A 330 19.09 12.25 16.93
C ASP A 330 18.08 11.09 17.04
N LYS A 331 17.38 10.96 18.17
CA LYS A 331 16.34 9.94 18.38
C LYS A 331 15.14 10.22 17.50
N GLN A 332 14.73 11.49 17.40
CA GLN A 332 13.64 11.92 16.52
C GLN A 332 13.96 11.65 15.05
N ALA A 333 15.19 11.92 14.60
CA ALA A 333 15.61 11.67 13.23
C ALA A 333 15.61 10.17 12.87
N ILE A 334 16.07 9.31 13.77
CA ILE A 334 16.05 7.85 13.55
C ILE A 334 14.62 7.31 13.55
N ALA A 335 13.78 7.75 14.50
CA ALA A 335 12.39 7.34 14.57
C ALA A 335 11.64 7.73 13.28
N ALA A 336 11.78 8.98 12.84
CA ALA A 336 11.15 9.48 11.62
C ALA A 336 11.63 8.70 10.38
N LEU A 337 12.92 8.36 10.30
CA LEU A 337 13.48 7.58 9.19
C LEU A 337 12.97 6.12 9.20
N GLN A 338 12.91 5.47 10.36
CA GLN A 338 12.36 4.11 10.49
C GLN A 338 10.88 4.06 10.10
N GLU A 339 10.09 5.03 10.56
CA GLU A 339 8.69 5.19 10.19
C GLU A 339 8.52 5.43 8.69
N ALA A 340 9.35 6.30 8.10
CA ALA A 340 9.33 6.57 6.67
C ALA A 340 9.58 5.32 5.82
N ILE A 341 10.57 4.49 6.21
CA ILE A 341 10.87 3.24 5.51
C ILE A 341 9.70 2.25 5.64
N ASN A 342 9.08 2.17 6.82
CA ASN A 342 7.91 1.32 7.04
C ASN A 342 6.68 1.76 6.23
N LEU A 343 6.48 3.06 6.05
CA LEU A 343 5.47 3.63 5.16
C LEU A 343 5.74 3.24 3.69
N VAL A 344 6.97 3.45 3.21
CA VAL A 344 7.38 3.13 1.84
C VAL A 344 7.19 1.65 1.55
N ARG A 345 7.62 0.78 2.46
CA ARG A 345 7.46 -0.68 2.31
C ARG A 345 6.00 -1.08 2.23
N ARG A 346 5.15 -0.56 3.11
CA ARG A 346 3.72 -0.88 3.08
C ARG A 346 3.05 -0.43 1.78
N ALA A 347 3.38 0.75 1.28
CA ALA A 347 2.91 1.22 -0.02
C ALA A 347 3.32 0.28 -1.15
N LYS A 348 4.53 -0.29 -1.08
CA LYS A 348 4.99 -1.30 -2.05
C LYS A 348 4.26 -2.64 -1.90
N ASP A 349 4.21 -3.19 -0.68
CA ASP A 349 3.58 -4.47 -0.39
C ASP A 349 2.08 -4.48 -0.72
N SER A 350 1.40 -3.36 -0.52
CA SER A 350 -0.04 -3.20 -0.83
C SER A 350 -0.31 -2.75 -2.27
N GLY A 351 0.72 -2.37 -3.03
CA GLY A 351 0.59 -1.79 -4.36
C GLY A 351 -0.15 -0.44 -4.39
N GLN A 352 -0.24 0.26 -3.24
CA GLN A 352 -0.90 1.55 -3.10
C GLN A 352 0.08 2.73 -3.28
N ALA A 353 -0.45 3.91 -3.53
CA ALA A 353 0.35 5.14 -3.51
C ALA A 353 0.79 5.46 -2.07
N ILE A 354 1.99 6.03 -1.89
CA ILE A 354 2.52 6.34 -0.55
C ILE A 354 1.66 7.35 0.19
N GLU A 355 1.07 8.31 -0.53
CA GLU A 355 0.12 9.28 0.00
C GLU A 355 -1.17 8.61 0.50
N GLU A 356 -1.57 7.50 -0.12
CA GLU A 356 -2.74 6.72 0.30
C GLU A 356 -2.43 5.93 1.58
N VAL A 357 -1.22 5.38 1.70
CA VAL A 357 -0.77 4.67 2.92
C VAL A 357 -0.61 5.65 4.09
N ILE A 358 -0.02 6.82 3.85
CA ILE A 358 0.08 7.89 4.85
C ILE A 358 -1.31 8.33 5.32
N ALA A 359 -2.21 8.64 4.37
CA ALA A 359 -3.58 9.03 4.69
C ALA A 359 -4.38 7.92 5.42
N GLN A 360 -4.11 6.65 5.11
CA GLN A 360 -4.75 5.49 5.77
C GLN A 360 -4.17 5.19 7.15
N GLN A 361 -2.94 5.60 7.44
CA GLN A 361 -2.30 5.35 8.73
C GLN A 361 -2.47 6.49 9.73
N GLY A 362 -2.49 7.76 9.29
CA GLY A 362 -2.90 8.90 10.13
C GLY A 362 -4.35 8.78 10.67
N LEU A 363 -5.06 7.76 10.20
CA LEU A 363 -6.38 7.30 10.63
C LEU A 363 -6.37 6.36 11.86
N PHE A 364 -5.21 5.80 12.24
CA PHE A 364 -5.07 4.78 13.29
C PHE A 364 -3.79 4.89 14.17
N GLU A 365 -2.73 5.57 13.72
CA GLU A 365 -1.46 5.80 14.46
C GLU A 365 -0.92 7.22 14.19
N ASP A 366 -0.42 7.90 15.22
CA ASP A 366 0.24 9.22 15.09
C ASP A 366 1.60 9.03 14.38
N THR A 367 1.67 9.39 13.10
CA THR A 367 2.94 9.39 12.33
C THR A 367 3.50 10.80 12.29
N SER A 368 4.82 10.96 12.46
CA SER A 368 5.42 12.29 12.49
C SER A 368 5.40 12.95 11.09
N LYS A 369 5.23 14.28 11.02
CA LYS A 369 5.25 15.01 9.73
C LYS A 369 6.59 14.87 9.02
N GLU A 370 7.65 14.71 9.80
CA GLU A 370 9.02 14.46 9.36
C GLU A 370 9.13 13.08 8.70
N ALA A 371 8.51 12.05 9.29
CA ALA A 371 8.45 10.70 8.73
C ALA A 371 7.68 10.66 7.40
N GLU A 372 6.54 11.37 7.32
CA GLU A 372 5.76 11.48 6.08
C GLU A 372 6.54 12.19 4.96
N ALA A 373 7.21 13.30 5.28
CA ALA A 373 8.04 14.04 4.34
C ALA A 373 9.22 13.19 3.82
N LEU A 374 9.88 12.46 4.72
CA LEU A 374 10.94 11.51 4.37
C LEU A 374 10.41 10.37 3.49
N ALA A 375 9.23 9.83 3.78
CA ALA A 375 8.62 8.76 2.99
C ALA A 375 8.30 9.21 1.56
N LEU A 376 7.72 10.40 1.41
CA LEU A 376 7.43 11.01 0.11
C LEU A 376 8.72 11.26 -0.69
N PHE A 377 9.76 11.78 -0.02
CA PHE A 377 11.06 11.99 -0.62
C PHE A 377 11.70 10.68 -1.11
N ILE A 378 11.63 9.61 -0.31
CA ILE A 378 12.14 8.29 -0.68
C ILE A 378 11.41 7.76 -1.92
N VAL A 379 10.08 7.84 -1.98
CA VAL A 379 9.31 7.33 -3.12
C VAL A 379 9.59 8.14 -4.39
N ALA A 380 9.61 9.47 -4.30
CA ALA A 380 9.92 10.37 -5.41
C ALA A 380 11.31 10.12 -6.00
N ASN A 381 12.24 9.62 -5.18
CA ASN A 381 13.64 9.39 -5.55
C ASN A 381 14.05 7.91 -5.56
N SER A 382 13.09 6.98 -5.49
CA SER A 382 13.28 5.51 -5.38
C SER A 382 14.20 4.88 -6.43
N ARG A 383 14.38 5.55 -7.57
CA ARG A 383 15.29 5.14 -8.66
C ARG A 383 16.72 5.64 -8.51
N SER A 384 17.04 6.43 -7.50
CA SER A 384 18.35 7.05 -7.28
C SER A 384 18.85 6.85 -5.85
N SER A 385 19.54 5.73 -5.63
CA SER A 385 20.23 5.45 -4.36
C SER A 385 21.23 6.54 -3.99
N LYS A 386 21.89 7.15 -4.99
CA LYS A 386 22.83 8.26 -4.79
C LYS A 386 22.16 9.48 -4.16
N ARG A 387 20.97 9.88 -4.64
CA ARG A 387 20.28 11.09 -4.12
C ARG A 387 19.69 10.85 -2.75
N ILE A 388 19.06 9.69 -2.54
CA ILE A 388 18.53 9.31 -1.22
C ILE A 388 19.68 9.25 -0.20
N GLY A 389 20.80 8.64 -0.58
CA GLY A 389 21.98 8.53 0.28
C GLY A 389 22.60 9.89 0.61
N ALA A 390 22.69 10.80 -0.35
CA ALA A 390 23.18 12.17 -0.12
C ALA A 390 22.31 12.94 0.88
N ALA A 391 20.97 12.83 0.77
CA ALA A 391 20.06 13.49 1.70
C ALA A 391 20.18 12.94 3.13
N PHE A 392 20.23 11.62 3.28
CA PHE A 392 20.39 10.97 4.59
C PHE A 392 21.74 11.26 5.24
N LYS A 393 22.81 11.28 4.43
CA LYS A 393 24.15 11.67 4.89
C LYS A 393 24.17 13.11 5.40
N LYS A 394 23.65 14.06 4.61
CA LYS A 394 23.59 15.48 4.99
C LYS A 394 22.74 15.71 6.24
N MET A 395 21.64 14.98 6.39
CA MET A 395 20.81 15.00 7.61
C MET A 395 21.61 14.58 8.84
N ALA A 396 22.29 13.43 8.80
CA ALA A 396 23.10 12.95 9.91
C ALA A 396 24.27 13.92 10.23
N GLN A 397 24.92 14.48 9.20
CA GLN A 397 26.02 15.44 9.38
C GLN A 397 25.57 16.72 10.08
N LYS A 398 24.44 17.31 9.69
CA LYS A 398 23.90 18.51 10.35
C LYS A 398 23.54 18.26 11.82
N ILE A 399 22.98 17.09 12.12
CA ILE A 399 22.67 16.70 13.51
C ILE A 399 23.98 16.50 14.30
N ASN A 400 24.99 15.87 13.70
CA ASN A 400 26.30 15.70 14.33
C ASN A 400 26.97 17.06 14.64
N ASP A 401 26.94 17.99 13.69
CA ASP A 401 27.48 19.34 13.87
C ASP A 401 26.78 20.06 15.04
N GLU A 402 25.45 19.97 15.13
CA GLU A 402 24.67 20.52 16.23
C GLU A 402 25.01 19.86 17.58
N LEU A 403 25.13 18.53 17.64
CA LEU A 403 25.52 17.81 18.86
C LEU A 403 26.94 18.20 19.32
N ILE A 404 27.88 18.36 18.38
CA ILE A 404 29.26 18.83 18.67
C ILE A 404 29.23 20.28 19.16
N HIS A 405 28.42 21.14 18.56
CA HIS A 405 28.24 22.53 19.00
C HIS A 405 27.64 22.61 20.40
N GLN A 406 26.68 21.76 20.75
CA GLN A 406 26.10 21.67 22.10
C GLN A 406 27.15 21.21 23.14
N GLN A 407 28.02 20.27 22.77
CA GLN A 407 29.12 19.80 23.61
C GLN A 407 30.17 20.90 23.86
N GLN A 408 30.40 21.79 22.89
CA GLN A 408 31.28 22.95 23.03
C GLN A 408 30.63 24.14 23.77
N ALA A 409 29.30 24.32 23.64
CA ALA A 409 28.53 25.40 24.25
C ALA A 409 28.27 25.21 25.76
N LEU A 410 28.49 24.00 26.31
CA LEU A 410 28.51 23.76 27.77
C LEU A 410 29.56 24.62 28.53
N GLY A 411 30.47 25.30 27.81
CA GLY A 411 31.42 26.27 28.36
C GLY A 411 31.04 27.75 28.25
N ASP A 412 29.96 28.13 27.56
CA ASP A 412 29.57 29.54 27.37
C ASP A 412 28.11 29.79 27.83
N MET A 413 27.96 30.47 28.96
CA MET A 413 26.67 30.65 29.65
C MET A 413 25.77 31.71 28.99
N PHE A 414 25.44 31.59 27.70
CA PHE A 414 24.33 32.33 27.06
C PHE A 414 23.71 31.49 25.94
N GLY A 415 22.44 31.11 26.12
CA GLY A 415 21.74 30.11 25.31
C GLY A 415 21.65 30.42 23.80
N GLY A 416 22.06 29.44 23.00
CA GLY A 416 21.63 29.28 21.61
C GLY A 416 20.30 28.52 21.56
N GLY A 417 19.39 28.93 20.67
CA GLY A 417 18.12 28.22 20.47
C GLY A 417 18.33 26.81 19.94
N SER A 418 17.55 25.85 20.41
CA SER A 418 17.59 24.46 19.97
C SER A 418 17.11 24.33 18.52
N LEU A 419 17.95 23.77 17.63
CA LEU A 419 17.61 23.45 16.25
C LEU A 419 16.55 22.33 16.20
N SER A 420 15.47 22.48 15.42
CA SER A 420 14.45 21.42 15.27
C SER A 420 14.75 20.47 14.11
N LEU A 421 14.14 19.27 14.10
CA LEU A 421 14.30 18.33 12.99
C LEU A 421 13.74 18.88 11.67
N VAL A 422 12.70 19.71 11.75
CA VAL A 422 12.12 20.41 10.59
C VAL A 422 13.12 21.40 9.99
N ASP A 423 13.88 22.12 10.82
CA ASP A 423 14.92 23.05 10.34
C ASP A 423 16.06 22.30 9.64
N VAL A 424 16.47 21.14 10.21
CA VAL A 424 17.48 20.26 9.60
C VAL A 424 17.01 19.76 8.23
N LEU A 425 15.79 19.23 8.16
CA LEU A 425 15.24 18.66 6.93
C LEU A 425 15.00 19.73 5.85
N SER A 426 14.59 20.94 6.24
CA SER A 426 14.47 22.08 5.33
C SER A 426 15.83 22.50 4.78
N ALA A 427 16.88 22.57 5.61
CA ALA A 427 18.22 22.89 5.14
C ALA A 427 18.80 21.79 4.22
N VAL A 428 18.56 20.52 4.52
CA VAL A 428 18.93 19.40 3.63
C VAL A 428 18.18 19.49 2.31
N SER A 429 16.90 19.89 2.33
CA SER A 429 16.10 20.08 1.12
C SER A 429 16.76 21.06 0.16
N THR A 430 17.10 22.26 0.64
CA THR A 430 17.75 23.30 -0.16
C THR A 430 19.07 22.81 -0.76
N GLU A 431 19.91 22.15 0.03
CA GLU A 431 21.18 21.62 -0.47
C GLU A 431 21.02 20.51 -1.53
N ILE A 432 19.98 19.69 -1.42
CA ILE A 432 19.67 18.66 -2.42
C ILE A 432 19.12 19.28 -3.70
N GLU A 433 18.36 20.38 -3.62
CA GLU A 433 17.91 21.14 -4.79
C GLU A 433 19.06 21.87 -5.48
N ASP A 434 20.00 22.43 -4.72
CA ASP A 434 21.20 23.05 -5.26
C ASP A 434 22.12 22.03 -5.96
N GLU A 435 22.27 20.82 -5.40
CA GLU A 435 23.15 19.78 -5.95
C GLU A 435 22.51 19.00 -7.12
N PHE A 436 21.18 18.81 -7.12
CA PHE A 436 20.50 17.92 -8.07
C PHE A 436 19.40 18.58 -8.93
N GLY A 437 19.12 19.88 -8.74
CA GLY A 437 18.16 20.68 -9.49
C GLY A 437 16.81 20.92 -8.77
N GLU A 438 16.08 21.95 -9.22
CA GLU A 438 14.80 22.41 -8.65
C GLU A 438 13.74 21.28 -8.60
N GLY A 439 13.02 21.17 -7.47
CA GLY A 439 11.98 20.15 -7.25
C GLY A 439 12.52 18.75 -6.98
N LYS A 440 13.80 18.63 -6.59
CA LYS A 440 14.44 17.37 -6.16
C LYS A 440 14.65 17.26 -4.66
N GLY A 441 14.31 18.30 -3.88
CA GLY A 441 14.40 18.34 -2.43
C GLY A 441 13.22 17.68 -1.70
N LEU A 442 13.18 17.85 -0.38
CA LEU A 442 12.06 17.48 0.48
C LEU A 442 10.94 18.52 0.37
N ASN A 443 9.70 18.07 0.14
CA ASN A 443 8.57 18.94 -0.16
C ASN A 443 7.79 19.32 1.12
N PHE A 444 8.29 20.31 1.87
CA PHE A 444 7.65 20.82 3.11
C PHE A 444 6.55 21.86 2.86
N ALA A 445 6.50 22.47 1.67
CA ALA A 445 5.50 23.49 1.31
C ALA A 445 4.04 22.99 1.35
N MET A 446 3.82 21.67 1.40
CA MET A 446 2.49 21.08 1.62
C MET A 446 2.02 21.10 3.08
N PHE A 447 2.88 21.45 4.05
CA PHE A 447 2.60 21.36 5.49
C PHE A 447 2.78 22.68 6.27
N GLU A 448 3.29 23.75 5.64
CA GLU A 448 3.53 25.07 6.26
C GLU A 448 2.30 25.98 6.38
N SER A 449 1.08 25.48 6.15
CA SER A 449 -0.14 26.24 6.45
C SER A 449 -0.55 26.15 7.93
N ALA A 450 0.33 26.60 8.83
CA ALA A 450 -0.03 26.98 10.21
C ALA A 450 1.00 27.95 10.83
N PRO A 451 0.60 29.18 11.21
CA PRO A 451 1.40 30.05 12.06
C PRO A 451 0.82 30.13 13.49
N GLY A 452 1.68 30.05 14.50
CA GLY A 452 1.34 30.46 15.88
C GLY A 452 2.58 30.43 16.77
N ASP A 453 2.66 31.10 17.92
CA ASP A 453 1.99 32.26 18.49
C ASP A 453 2.82 32.63 19.74
N ASN A 454 3.45 33.80 19.80
CA ASN A 454 4.35 34.19 20.91
C ASN A 454 3.60 34.51 22.23
N ARG A 455 2.27 34.32 22.29
CA ARG A 455 1.44 34.55 23.49
C ARG A 455 1.70 33.57 24.64
N ALA A 456 2.17 32.35 24.34
CA ALA A 456 2.50 31.36 25.37
C ALA A 456 3.69 31.81 26.23
N TYR A 457 4.73 32.36 25.59
CA TYR A 457 5.96 32.83 26.25
C TYR A 457 5.72 34.02 27.19
N ILE A 458 4.88 34.97 26.78
CA ILE A 458 4.52 36.14 27.61
C ILE A 458 3.64 35.71 28.80
N SER A 459 2.70 34.79 28.58
CA SER A 459 1.89 34.24 29.68
C SER A 459 2.76 33.50 30.69
N GLN A 460 3.76 32.75 30.22
CA GLN A 460 4.68 32.00 31.06
C GLN A 460 5.52 32.92 31.96
N MET A 461 6.07 34.02 31.41
CA MET A 461 6.82 35.04 32.17
C MET A 461 5.96 35.78 33.22
N ILE A 462 4.65 35.92 32.97
CA ILE A 462 3.71 36.50 33.93
C ILE A 462 3.40 35.52 35.05
N THR A 463 3.21 34.23 34.73
CA THR A 463 2.96 33.19 35.73
C THR A 463 4.18 32.79 36.55
N SER A 464 5.40 32.99 36.04
CA SER A 464 6.65 32.66 36.73
C SER A 464 7.24 33.80 37.55
N ALA A 465 6.64 35.00 37.52
CA ALA A 465 7.14 36.14 38.28
C ALA A 465 6.86 35.94 39.77
N THR A 466 7.91 35.94 40.59
CA THR A 466 7.81 35.66 42.03
C THR A 466 7.91 36.91 42.90
N SER A 467 8.21 38.07 42.29
CA SER A 467 8.27 39.35 42.97
C SER A 467 7.54 40.47 42.23
N VAL A 468 7.11 41.48 42.98
CA VAL A 468 6.42 42.66 42.45
C VAL A 468 7.33 43.46 41.51
N ASP A 469 8.65 43.45 41.72
CA ASP A 469 9.61 44.14 40.83
C ASP A 469 9.80 43.43 39.48
N GLU A 470 9.68 42.09 39.42
CA GLU A 470 9.68 41.32 38.16
C GLU A 470 8.40 41.57 37.34
N LEU A 471 7.23 41.58 38.00
CA LEU A 471 5.96 41.96 37.37
C LEU A 471 6.01 43.40 36.85
N VAL A 472 6.60 44.33 37.59
CA VAL A 472 6.78 45.72 37.17
C VAL A 472 7.76 45.85 36.00
N ASN A 473 8.78 45.01 35.90
CA ASN A 473 9.69 44.98 34.74
C ASN A 473 9.04 44.38 33.49
N VAL A 474 8.25 43.30 33.63
CA VAL A 474 7.42 42.73 32.54
C VAL A 474 6.38 43.75 32.06
N ILE A 475 5.74 44.48 32.99
CA ILE A 475 4.78 45.56 32.70
C ILE A 475 5.46 46.79 32.08
N LYS A 476 6.70 47.12 32.45
CA LYS A 476 7.48 48.18 31.78
C LYS A 476 7.93 47.76 30.38
N MET A 477 8.19 46.47 30.15
CA MET A 477 8.48 45.90 28.83
C MET A 477 7.25 45.97 27.92
N THR A 478 6.05 45.65 28.43
CA THR A 478 4.77 45.75 27.70
C THR A 478 4.24 47.19 27.58
N GLY A 479 4.53 48.07 28.55
CA GLY A 479 4.15 49.48 28.52
C GLY A 479 4.92 50.32 27.50
N LYS A 480 6.14 49.93 27.13
CA LYS A 480 6.87 50.54 25.99
C LYS A 480 6.30 50.10 24.63
N LEU A 481 5.60 48.96 24.56
CA LEU A 481 4.90 48.48 23.35
C LEU A 481 3.54 49.16 23.11
N ALA A 482 2.88 49.66 24.17
CA ALA A 482 1.56 50.30 24.05
C ALA A 482 1.54 51.65 23.30
N LYS A 483 2.69 52.33 23.15
CA LYS A 483 2.81 53.57 22.37
C LYS A 483 3.25 53.35 20.91
N ALA A 484 3.41 52.10 20.50
CA ALA A 484 3.71 51.70 19.14
C ALA A 484 2.85 50.48 18.78
N ASN A 485 1.53 50.67 18.63
CA ASN A 485 0.68 49.64 18.02
C ASN A 485 0.51 49.97 16.53
N PRO A 486 1.18 49.26 15.60
CA PRO A 486 1.20 49.60 14.17
C PRO A 486 -0.14 49.41 13.43
N ASN A 487 -1.17 48.81 14.06
CA ASN A 487 -2.34 48.32 13.32
C ASN A 487 -3.67 49.05 13.64
N THR A 488 -3.67 50.14 14.42
CA THR A 488 -4.93 50.84 14.76
C THR A 488 -5.61 51.45 13.53
N GLU A 489 -4.85 52.14 12.68
CA GLU A 489 -5.38 52.68 11.42
C GLU A 489 -5.79 51.57 10.45
N GLU A 490 -5.01 50.49 10.39
CA GLU A 490 -5.32 49.31 9.57
C GLU A 490 -6.61 48.62 10.01
N ASN A 491 -6.79 48.37 11.30
CA ASN A 491 -7.98 47.71 11.83
C ASN A 491 -9.21 48.63 11.79
N LEU A 492 -9.02 49.95 11.93
CA LEU A 492 -10.09 50.93 11.68
C LEU A 492 -10.51 50.92 10.20
N ALA A 493 -9.55 50.83 9.27
CA ALA A 493 -9.84 50.68 7.84
C ALA A 493 -10.55 49.35 7.53
N ARG A 494 -10.13 48.24 8.15
CA ARG A 494 -10.78 46.93 8.03
C ARG A 494 -12.22 46.94 8.57
N LEU A 495 -12.45 47.49 9.75
CA LEU A 495 -13.80 47.66 10.30
C LEU A 495 -14.68 48.53 9.39
N SER A 496 -14.12 49.63 8.89
CA SER A 496 -14.81 50.53 7.96
C SER A 496 -15.15 49.85 6.63
N ALA A 497 -14.26 49.00 6.12
CA ALA A 497 -14.50 48.21 4.91
C ALA A 497 -15.55 47.10 5.14
N SER A 498 -15.51 46.43 6.29
CA SER A 498 -16.44 45.37 6.65
C SER A 498 -17.86 45.91 6.82
N VAL A 499 -18.05 46.87 7.73
CA VAL A 499 -19.36 47.38 8.14
C VAL A 499 -19.89 48.46 7.18
N GLY A 500 -19.00 49.26 6.59
CA GLY A 500 -19.35 50.42 5.77
C GLY A 500 -19.84 50.08 4.35
N ARG A 501 -19.60 48.87 3.83
CA ARG A 501 -20.02 48.45 2.47
C ARG A 501 -21.51 48.65 2.21
N ASN A 502 -22.38 48.35 3.18
CA ASN A 502 -23.84 48.47 3.07
C ASN A 502 -24.44 49.61 3.92
N MET A 503 -23.62 50.49 4.51
CA MET A 503 -24.10 51.74 5.08
C MET A 503 -24.36 52.78 3.99
N LEU A 504 -25.30 53.70 4.21
CA LEU A 504 -25.47 54.86 3.34
C LEU A 504 -24.15 55.64 3.26
N TYR A 505 -23.82 56.19 2.09
CA TYR A 505 -22.56 56.90 1.88
C TYR A 505 -22.36 58.05 2.90
N SER A 506 -23.45 58.68 3.34
CA SER A 506 -23.48 59.72 4.38
C SER A 506 -23.17 59.22 5.80
N GLN A 507 -23.23 57.91 6.06
CA GLN A 507 -23.02 57.30 7.38
C GLN A 507 -21.61 56.72 7.56
N ARG A 508 -20.89 56.45 6.47
CA ARG A 508 -19.50 55.94 6.52
C ARG A 508 -18.53 56.84 7.31
N PRO A 509 -18.62 58.19 7.24
CA PRO A 509 -17.77 59.07 8.05
C PRO A 509 -18.05 59.03 9.55
N LEU A 510 -19.13 58.37 10.01
CA LEU A 510 -19.49 58.28 11.43
C LEU A 510 -18.66 57.25 12.20
N ILE A 511 -18.02 56.30 11.51
CA ILE A 511 -17.30 55.18 12.13
C ILE A 511 -16.10 55.66 12.94
N GLN A 512 -15.28 56.55 12.38
CA GLN A 512 -14.08 57.05 13.05
C GLN A 512 -14.41 57.94 14.28
N PRO A 513 -15.33 58.92 14.20
CA PRO A 513 -15.80 59.66 15.38
C PRO A 513 -16.45 58.77 16.45
N TRP A 514 -17.17 57.72 16.06
CA TRP A 514 -17.78 56.77 16.98
C TRP A 514 -16.74 55.93 17.75
N VAL A 515 -15.69 55.48 17.05
CA VAL A 515 -14.54 54.77 17.65
C VAL A 515 -13.80 55.67 18.63
N GLU A 516 -13.54 56.91 18.24
CA GLU A 516 -12.87 57.92 19.07
C GLU A 516 -13.69 58.28 20.31
N ALA A 517 -15.00 58.43 20.16
CA ALA A 517 -15.92 58.79 21.25
C ALA A 517 -16.01 57.72 22.35
N HIS A 518 -15.87 56.44 21.99
CA HIS A 518 -15.96 55.32 22.92
C HIS A 518 -14.61 54.71 23.29
N GLY A 519 -13.50 55.22 22.74
CA GLY A 519 -12.14 54.85 23.12
C GLY A 519 -11.77 53.39 22.84
N TYR A 520 -12.27 52.81 21.74
CA TYR A 520 -11.97 51.41 21.40
C TYR A 520 -10.52 51.21 20.96
N SER A 521 -9.90 50.14 21.46
CA SER A 521 -8.51 49.80 21.11
C SER A 521 -8.41 49.23 19.69
N GLY A 522 -7.25 49.39 19.03
CA GLY A 522 -7.01 48.85 17.69
C GLY A 522 -7.24 47.34 17.56
N ASN A 523 -7.03 46.56 18.63
CA ASN A 523 -7.30 45.12 18.65
C ASN A 523 -8.80 44.82 18.69
N LEU A 524 -9.55 45.55 19.53
CA LEU A 524 -10.99 45.42 19.63
C LEU A 524 -11.70 45.79 18.32
N LEU A 525 -11.18 46.78 17.58
CA LEU A 525 -11.67 47.12 16.24
C LEU A 525 -11.49 45.95 15.24
N GLY A 526 -10.38 45.24 15.33
CA GLY A 526 -10.12 44.04 14.53
C GLY A 526 -11.08 42.89 14.87
N GLU A 527 -11.38 42.69 16.15
CA GLU A 527 -12.34 41.68 16.63
C GLU A 527 -13.79 42.00 16.21
N MET A 528 -14.19 43.28 16.29
CA MET A 528 -15.48 43.76 15.80
C MET A 528 -15.63 43.56 14.29
N ALA A 529 -14.58 43.87 13.52
CA ALA A 529 -14.56 43.69 12.07
C ALA A 529 -14.69 42.21 11.67
N THR A 530 -13.94 41.35 12.37
CA THR A 530 -13.98 39.90 12.16
C THR A 530 -15.36 39.33 12.53
N SER A 531 -15.94 39.76 13.65
CA SER A 531 -17.27 39.31 14.08
C SER A 531 -18.37 39.82 13.15
N SER A 532 -18.26 41.03 12.60
CA SER A 532 -19.21 41.56 11.64
C SER A 532 -19.12 40.89 10.26
N GLU A 533 -17.95 40.40 9.87
CA GLU A 533 -17.80 39.55 8.66
C GLU A 533 -18.46 38.18 8.86
N ASN A 534 -18.44 37.69 10.10
CA ASN A 534 -18.82 36.31 10.42
C ASN A 534 -20.24 36.15 10.99
N SER A 535 -20.91 37.23 11.40
CA SER A 535 -22.24 37.16 12.00
C SER A 535 -23.19 38.22 11.45
N ALA A 536 -24.23 37.77 10.75
CA ALA A 536 -25.27 38.65 10.20
C ALA A 536 -26.06 39.38 11.29
N PHE A 537 -26.17 38.79 12.48
CA PHE A 537 -26.78 39.43 13.65
C PHE A 537 -25.88 40.54 14.20
N TYR A 538 -24.61 40.22 14.48
CA TYR A 538 -23.65 41.18 15.04
C TYR A 538 -23.38 42.34 14.07
N TYR A 539 -23.28 42.03 12.76
CA TYR A 539 -23.18 43.03 11.70
C TYR A 539 -24.28 44.09 11.77
N LYS A 540 -25.55 43.67 11.86
CA LYS A 540 -26.69 44.61 11.91
C LYS A 540 -26.73 45.40 13.20
N ALA A 541 -26.50 44.75 14.34
CA ALA A 541 -26.48 45.41 15.64
C ALA A 541 -25.36 46.46 15.73
N LEU A 542 -24.19 46.16 15.15
CA LEU A 542 -23.05 47.08 15.11
C LEU A 542 -23.33 48.28 14.21
N GLN A 543 -24.04 48.09 13.09
CA GLN A 543 -24.48 49.20 12.24
C GLN A 543 -25.44 50.16 12.96
N GLU A 544 -26.37 49.63 13.74
CA GLU A 544 -27.30 50.45 14.54
C GLU A 544 -26.58 51.21 15.66
N ALA A 545 -25.63 50.56 16.36
CA ALA A 545 -24.82 51.20 17.39
C ALA A 545 -24.00 52.38 16.85
N ILE A 546 -23.36 52.20 15.68
CA ILE A 546 -22.62 53.28 15.00
C ILE A 546 -23.57 54.44 14.61
N LYS A 547 -24.75 54.11 14.08
CA LYS A 547 -25.74 55.12 13.64
C LYS A 547 -26.27 55.95 14.80
N ASN A 548 -26.51 55.33 15.96
CA ASN A 548 -27.07 55.97 17.15
C ASN A 548 -26.01 56.55 18.09
N ASN A 549 -24.72 56.36 17.77
CA ASN A 549 -23.59 56.67 18.63
C ASN A 549 -23.68 55.99 20.02
N GLU A 550 -24.08 54.72 20.02
CA GLU A 550 -24.20 53.86 21.21
C GLU A 550 -22.98 52.93 21.34
N PRO A 551 -22.69 52.39 22.53
CA PRO A 551 -21.64 51.40 22.70
C PRO A 551 -21.83 50.18 21.78
N ALA A 552 -20.73 49.57 21.36
CA ALA A 552 -20.76 48.42 20.48
C ALA A 552 -21.53 47.26 21.12
N PRO A 553 -22.31 46.48 20.34
CA PRO A 553 -22.97 45.30 20.85
C PRO A 553 -21.94 44.31 21.42
N SER A 554 -22.38 43.54 22.42
CA SER A 554 -21.54 42.52 23.04
C SER A 554 -21.10 41.49 22.00
N LEU A 555 -19.79 41.27 21.90
CA LEU A 555 -19.22 40.18 21.09
C LEU A 555 -19.66 38.80 21.60
N ALA A 556 -20.10 38.72 22.86
CA ALA A 556 -20.56 37.51 23.52
C ALA A 556 -22.10 37.31 23.50
N ASP A 557 -22.84 38.02 22.63
CA ASP A 557 -24.29 37.80 22.47
C ASP A 557 -24.55 36.39 21.91
N ALA A 558 -25.43 35.60 22.53
CA ALA A 558 -25.69 34.21 22.14
C ALA A 558 -26.26 34.03 20.71
N ARG A 559 -26.73 35.11 20.08
CA ARG A 559 -27.16 35.10 18.66
C ARG A 559 -25.98 35.27 17.70
N ASN A 560 -24.79 35.49 18.21
CA ASN A 560 -23.55 35.66 17.47
C ASN A 560 -22.91 34.31 17.12
N ILE A 561 -23.62 33.46 16.36
CA ILE A 561 -23.10 32.15 15.92
C ILE A 561 -21.90 32.37 14.99
N ASP A 562 -20.79 31.69 15.26
CA ASP A 562 -19.58 31.75 14.44
C ASP A 562 -19.87 31.25 13.01
N TYR A 563 -19.46 32.04 12.00
CA TYR A 563 -19.62 31.73 10.58
C TYR A 563 -19.10 30.35 10.18
N ARG A 564 -18.05 29.86 10.87
CA ARG A 564 -17.45 28.54 10.64
C ARG A 564 -18.47 27.42 10.87
N VAL A 565 -19.30 27.52 11.90
CA VAL A 565 -20.38 26.55 12.18
C VAL A 565 -21.41 26.57 11.05
N LYS A 566 -21.83 27.77 10.63
CA LYS A 566 -22.79 27.93 9.53
C LYS A 566 -22.27 27.31 8.23
N LEU A 567 -21.03 27.62 7.85
CA LEU A 567 -20.39 27.04 6.65
C LEU A 567 -20.31 25.52 6.70
N PHE A 568 -20.02 24.94 7.87
CA PHE A 568 -20.00 23.50 8.05
C PHE A 568 -21.39 22.87 7.90
N LEU A 569 -22.43 23.46 8.48
CA LEU A 569 -23.79 22.96 8.35
C LEU A 569 -24.29 23.06 6.90
N GLU A 570 -24.04 24.18 6.21
CA GLU A 570 -24.37 24.34 4.79
C GLU A 570 -23.60 23.33 3.90
N ALA A 571 -22.31 23.11 4.18
CA ALA A 571 -21.51 22.10 3.49
C ALA A 571 -22.02 20.67 3.74
N SER A 572 -22.53 20.42 4.96
CA SER A 572 -23.14 19.14 5.33
C SER A 572 -24.46 18.90 4.60
N GLU A 573 -25.37 19.88 4.61
CA GLU A 573 -26.66 19.80 3.92
C GLU A 573 -26.51 19.75 2.40
N GLY A 574 -25.50 20.43 1.85
CA GLY A 574 -25.19 20.44 0.43
C GLY A 574 -24.40 19.22 -0.07
N GLY A 575 -23.95 18.32 0.81
CA GLY A 575 -23.13 17.16 0.41
C GLY A 575 -21.78 17.55 -0.21
N ALA A 576 -21.08 18.52 0.39
CA ALA A 576 -19.77 19.00 -0.08
C ALA A 576 -18.74 17.88 -0.24
N SER A 577 -17.64 18.13 -0.97
CA SER A 577 -16.54 17.15 -1.08
C SER A 577 -15.95 16.82 0.31
N PRO A 578 -15.41 15.60 0.52
CA PRO A 578 -14.83 15.20 1.80
C PRO A 578 -13.74 16.17 2.26
N ASP A 579 -12.87 16.59 1.35
CA ASP A 579 -11.79 17.54 1.65
C ASP A 579 -12.33 18.88 2.18
N ARG A 580 -13.39 19.41 1.54
CA ARG A 580 -14.02 20.65 1.97
C ARG A 580 -14.70 20.49 3.33
N LEU A 581 -15.39 19.37 3.56
CA LEU A 581 -16.04 19.10 4.84
C LEU A 581 -15.02 18.97 5.97
N PHE A 582 -13.98 18.14 5.79
CA PHE A 582 -12.96 17.89 6.80
C PHE A 582 -12.16 19.16 7.12
N MET A 583 -11.82 19.97 6.10
CA MET A 583 -11.21 21.28 6.30
C MET A 583 -12.09 22.20 7.17
N LEU A 584 -13.40 22.22 6.95
CA LEU A 584 -14.32 23.01 7.78
C LEU A 584 -14.41 22.45 9.20
N MET A 585 -14.48 21.13 9.35
CA MET A 585 -14.54 20.46 10.66
C MET A 585 -13.33 20.75 11.54
N HIS A 586 -12.10 20.71 10.99
CA HIS A 586 -10.88 21.03 11.74
C HIS A 586 -10.90 22.43 12.38
N LYS A 587 -11.69 23.36 11.84
CA LYS A 587 -11.80 24.74 12.33
C LYS A 587 -12.88 24.92 13.41
N LEU A 588 -13.52 23.84 13.86
CA LEU A 588 -14.62 23.86 14.83
C LEU A 588 -14.20 23.43 16.24
N GLU A 589 -12.96 23.01 16.46
CA GLU A 589 -12.52 22.42 17.73
C GLU A 589 -12.69 23.37 18.92
N ASP A 590 -12.41 24.65 18.73
CA ASP A 590 -12.62 25.74 19.71
C ASP A 590 -14.10 26.13 19.90
N LEU A 591 -14.99 25.68 19.03
CA LEU A 591 -16.42 26.04 19.00
C LEU A 591 -17.34 24.92 19.52
N MET A 592 -16.75 23.75 19.82
CA MET A 592 -17.49 22.63 20.39
C MET A 592 -18.03 22.99 21.78
N GLN A 593 -19.30 22.68 22.02
CA GLN A 593 -20.03 22.95 23.28
C GLN A 593 -20.43 24.42 23.52
N SER A 594 -19.89 25.39 22.77
CA SER A 594 -20.36 26.79 22.78
C SER A 594 -21.42 27.03 21.70
N ASP A 595 -21.04 26.87 20.44
CA ASP A 595 -21.85 27.25 19.27
C ASP A 595 -22.26 26.05 18.42
N LEU A 596 -21.66 24.88 18.67
CA LEU A 596 -22.03 23.61 18.06
C LEU A 596 -22.00 22.48 19.09
N SER A 597 -23.15 21.82 19.30
CA SER A 597 -23.21 20.65 20.16
C SER A 597 -22.74 19.38 19.45
N TRP A 598 -22.29 18.39 20.24
CA TRP A 598 -21.99 17.05 19.72
C TRP A 598 -23.19 16.42 18.99
N GLN A 599 -24.42 16.67 19.44
CA GLN A 599 -25.61 16.12 18.77
C GLN A 599 -25.82 16.75 17.38
N GLU A 600 -25.61 18.07 17.26
CA GLU A 600 -25.72 18.78 15.98
C GLU A 600 -24.60 18.39 15.02
N LEU A 601 -23.36 18.26 15.49
CA LEU A 601 -22.23 17.76 14.70
C LEU A 601 -22.55 16.37 14.13
N ARG A 602 -23.02 15.45 14.97
CA ARG A 602 -23.36 14.07 14.55
C ARG A 602 -24.49 14.06 13.54
N LYS A 603 -25.53 14.87 13.74
CA LYS A 603 -26.63 15.03 12.78
C LYS A 603 -26.13 15.59 11.45
N ALA A 604 -25.25 16.59 11.46
CA ALA A 604 -24.66 17.16 10.27
C ALA A 604 -23.80 16.14 9.50
N CYS A 605 -22.97 15.37 10.20
CA CYS A 605 -22.18 14.28 9.63
C CYS A 605 -23.06 13.21 8.97
N ARG A 606 -24.19 12.87 9.61
CA ARG A 606 -25.19 11.95 9.07
C ARG A 606 -25.82 12.50 7.80
N THR A 607 -26.35 13.73 7.85
CA THR A 607 -26.94 14.41 6.68
C THR A 607 -25.94 14.48 5.52
N TRP A 608 -24.69 14.81 5.82
CA TRP A 608 -23.64 14.87 4.82
C TRP A 608 -23.38 13.52 4.16
N LEU A 609 -23.27 12.45 4.95
CA LEU A 609 -23.03 11.09 4.42
C LEU A 609 -24.17 10.67 3.47
N ASP A 610 -25.42 10.99 3.82
CA ASP A 610 -26.61 10.69 3.02
C ASP A 610 -26.55 11.41 1.67
N LYS A 611 -26.21 12.70 1.70
CA LYS A 611 -26.14 13.55 0.50
C LYS A 611 -24.94 13.22 -0.39
N PHE A 612 -23.79 12.94 0.22
CA PHE A 612 -22.53 12.72 -0.47
C PHE A 612 -22.49 11.34 -1.15
N MET A 613 -22.82 10.27 -0.42
CA MET A 613 -22.68 8.92 -0.96
C MET A 613 -23.89 8.46 -1.78
N LYS A 614 -25.10 9.00 -1.54
CA LYS A 614 -26.36 8.60 -2.20
C LYS A 614 -26.52 7.06 -2.32
N MET A 615 -26.15 6.30 -1.29
CA MET A 615 -26.12 4.82 -1.34
C MET A 615 -27.51 4.20 -1.44
N PRO A 616 -27.65 3.01 -2.08
CA PRO A 616 -28.88 2.22 -2.02
C PRO A 616 -29.25 1.87 -0.58
N HIS A 617 -30.55 1.85 -0.25
CA HIS A 617 -31.05 1.64 1.12
C HIS A 617 -30.43 0.42 1.83
N ALA A 618 -30.27 -0.71 1.13
CA ALA A 618 -29.70 -1.94 1.69
C ALA A 618 -28.22 -1.79 2.10
N ILE A 619 -27.43 -1.06 1.32
CA ILE A 619 -26.02 -0.75 1.63
C ILE A 619 -25.96 0.31 2.73
N TYR A 620 -26.76 1.36 2.57
CA TYR A 620 -26.88 2.46 3.50
C TYR A 620 -27.18 1.97 4.93
N ALA A 621 -28.19 1.11 5.11
CA ALA A 621 -28.56 0.57 6.41
C ALA A 621 -27.41 -0.20 7.09
N LYS A 622 -26.63 -0.98 6.31
CA LYS A 622 -25.48 -1.74 6.81
C LYS A 622 -24.32 -0.84 7.22
N VAL A 623 -24.00 0.17 6.41
CA VAL A 623 -22.90 1.12 6.68
C VAL A 623 -23.25 2.00 7.87
N THR A 624 -24.47 2.54 7.89
CA THR A 624 -24.88 3.53 8.87
C THR A 624 -25.04 2.99 10.28
N SER A 625 -25.50 1.75 10.45
CA SER A 625 -25.57 1.12 11.79
C SER A 625 -24.21 1.09 12.50
N LYS A 626 -23.14 0.79 11.77
CA LYS A 626 -21.77 0.79 12.31
C LYS A 626 -21.19 2.20 12.41
N PHE A 627 -21.52 3.07 11.45
CA PHE A 627 -21.11 4.47 11.48
C PHE A 627 -21.69 5.18 12.71
N ASP A 628 -22.97 5.00 13.04
CA ASP A 628 -23.60 5.59 14.22
C ASP A 628 -22.90 5.20 15.51
N LYS A 629 -22.51 3.93 15.63
CA LYS A 629 -21.75 3.46 16.78
C LYS A 629 -20.41 4.18 16.89
N LYS A 630 -19.65 4.25 15.80
CA LYS A 630 -18.36 4.97 15.75
C LYS A 630 -18.53 6.46 16.06
N LEU A 631 -19.59 7.06 15.54
CA LEU A 631 -19.90 8.47 15.70
C LEU A 631 -20.38 8.80 17.13
N ALA A 632 -21.05 7.86 17.79
CA ALA A 632 -21.44 7.96 19.20
C ALA A 632 -20.22 7.81 20.13
N ASP A 633 -19.26 6.94 19.77
CA ASP A 633 -18.04 6.70 20.52
C ASP A 633 -17.01 7.83 20.35
N ALA A 634 -17.09 8.62 19.26
CA ALA A 634 -16.22 9.75 19.00
C ALA A 634 -16.41 10.89 20.03
N LYS A 635 -15.28 11.35 20.57
CA LYS A 635 -15.12 12.39 21.60
C LYS A 635 -14.30 13.59 21.10
N SER A 636 -13.74 13.53 19.89
CA SER A 636 -12.99 14.63 19.27
C SER A 636 -13.37 14.83 17.79
N ILE A 637 -13.03 16.01 17.25
CA ILE A 637 -13.22 16.29 15.81
C ILE A 637 -12.42 15.30 14.95
N PRO A 638 -11.12 15.01 15.24
CA PRO A 638 -10.37 13.98 14.52
C PRO A 638 -11.05 12.60 14.54
N GLU A 639 -11.56 12.13 15.68
CA GLU A 639 -12.26 10.84 15.77
C GLU A 639 -13.55 10.84 14.94
N THR A 640 -14.24 11.98 14.86
CA THR A 640 -15.43 12.16 14.02
C THR A 640 -15.08 12.07 12.53
N ILE A 641 -13.97 12.71 12.12
CA ILE A 641 -13.45 12.62 10.75
C ILE A 641 -13.07 11.17 10.42
N ALA A 642 -12.40 10.47 11.33
CA ALA A 642 -12.05 9.06 11.16
C ALA A 642 -13.29 8.16 10.99
N ALA A 643 -14.37 8.43 11.74
CA ALA A 643 -15.64 7.73 11.57
C ALA A 643 -16.26 7.97 10.18
N LEU A 644 -16.21 9.20 9.68
CA LEU A 644 -16.69 9.56 8.33
C LEU A 644 -15.85 8.90 7.23
N GLN A 645 -14.53 8.96 7.33
CA GLN A 645 -13.61 8.30 6.39
C GLN A 645 -13.85 6.79 6.36
N TRP A 646 -14.07 6.16 7.52
CA TRP A 646 -14.46 4.76 7.61
C TRP A 646 -15.78 4.49 6.87
N ALA A 647 -16.81 5.33 7.06
CA ALA A 647 -18.11 5.15 6.42
C ALA A 647 -18.01 5.27 4.90
N ILE A 648 -17.23 6.23 4.39
CA ILE A 648 -16.94 6.39 2.96
C ILE A 648 -16.26 5.12 2.42
N ALA A 649 -15.21 4.64 3.08
CA ALA A 649 -14.48 3.45 2.65
C ALA A 649 -15.36 2.19 2.67
N ALA A 650 -16.18 2.02 3.71
CA ALA A 650 -17.12 0.91 3.83
C ALA A 650 -18.20 0.95 2.75
N GLY A 651 -18.76 2.14 2.47
CA GLY A 651 -19.74 2.35 1.42
C GLY A 651 -19.18 2.08 0.03
N LYS A 652 -18.01 2.65 -0.31
CA LYS A 652 -17.31 2.38 -1.59
C LYS A 652 -17.07 0.88 -1.78
N LYS A 653 -16.52 0.21 -0.77
CA LYS A 653 -16.28 -1.23 -0.81
C LYS A 653 -17.55 -2.04 -1.06
N ALA A 654 -18.65 -1.69 -0.40
CA ALA A 654 -19.92 -2.36 -0.61
C ALA A 654 -20.47 -2.14 -2.02
N LEU A 655 -20.34 -0.92 -2.57
CA LEU A 655 -20.80 -0.59 -3.93
C LEU A 655 -19.98 -1.28 -5.03
N THR A 656 -18.71 -1.62 -4.78
CA THR A 656 -17.90 -2.36 -5.77
C THR A 656 -18.33 -3.82 -5.96
N ASP A 657 -19.09 -4.40 -5.03
CA ASP A 657 -19.74 -5.68 -5.24
C ASP A 657 -20.98 -5.46 -6.10
N ILE A 658 -20.93 -5.87 -7.37
CA ILE A 658 -22.00 -5.63 -8.35
C ILE A 658 -22.97 -6.81 -8.49
N SER A 659 -22.84 -7.85 -7.66
CA SER A 659 -23.56 -9.12 -7.86
C SER A 659 -25.07 -8.92 -7.87
N ASP A 660 -25.57 -8.04 -7.00
CA ASP A 660 -26.99 -7.66 -6.87
C ASP A 660 -27.52 -6.97 -8.12
N VAL A 661 -26.81 -5.97 -8.65
CA VAL A 661 -27.23 -5.25 -9.86
C VAL A 661 -27.13 -6.16 -11.09
N MET A 662 -26.09 -7.00 -11.19
CA MET A 662 -25.95 -7.95 -12.30
C MET A 662 -27.09 -8.98 -12.32
N GLU A 663 -27.47 -9.52 -11.16
CA GLU A 663 -28.60 -10.46 -11.04
C GLU A 663 -29.93 -9.78 -11.39
N SER A 664 -30.18 -8.57 -10.86
CA SER A 664 -31.38 -7.79 -11.14
C SER A 664 -31.53 -7.43 -12.63
N GLY A 665 -30.42 -7.06 -13.28
CA GLY A 665 -30.41 -6.74 -14.70
C GLY A 665 -30.57 -7.95 -15.61
N LYS A 666 -29.95 -9.07 -15.26
CA LYS A 666 -30.18 -10.34 -15.95
C LYS A 666 -31.65 -10.75 -15.90
N ALA A 667 -32.28 -10.65 -14.72
CA ALA A 667 -33.71 -10.93 -14.57
C ALA A 667 -34.59 -10.04 -15.49
N SER A 668 -34.19 -8.79 -15.74
CA SER A 668 -34.89 -7.90 -16.67
C SER A 668 -34.75 -8.35 -18.14
N LEU A 669 -33.59 -8.87 -18.55
CA LEU A 669 -33.39 -9.44 -19.89
C LEU A 669 -34.11 -10.78 -20.06
N ASP A 670 -34.11 -11.62 -19.03
CA ASP A 670 -34.83 -12.90 -19.03
C ASP A 670 -36.34 -12.67 -19.15
N ALA A 671 -36.88 -11.61 -18.52
CA ALA A 671 -38.30 -11.26 -18.59
C ALA A 671 -38.79 -10.90 -20.00
N VAL A 672 -37.92 -10.36 -20.87
CA VAL A 672 -38.25 -10.10 -22.28
C VAL A 672 -37.95 -11.28 -23.20
N GLY A 673 -37.43 -12.38 -22.65
CA GLY A 673 -37.09 -13.61 -23.38
C GLY A 673 -35.88 -13.45 -24.30
N LEU A 674 -34.89 -12.62 -23.91
CA LEU A 674 -33.65 -12.50 -24.66
C LEU A 674 -32.74 -13.71 -24.38
N SER A 675 -32.27 -14.38 -25.43
CA SER A 675 -31.38 -15.54 -25.34
C SER A 675 -30.21 -15.43 -26.32
N LYS A 676 -29.07 -16.00 -25.93
CA LYS A 676 -27.88 -16.16 -26.79
C LYS A 676 -27.95 -17.42 -27.66
N ASP A 677 -28.85 -18.34 -27.33
CA ASP A 677 -29.02 -19.60 -28.03
C ASP A 677 -30.07 -19.45 -29.14
N PHE A 678 -29.61 -19.01 -30.31
CA PHE A 678 -30.44 -19.01 -31.51
C PHE A 678 -30.63 -20.44 -32.02
N SER A 679 -31.87 -20.78 -32.34
CA SER A 679 -32.19 -22.02 -33.03
C SER A 679 -31.55 -22.06 -34.42
N GLY A 680 -31.34 -23.27 -34.94
CA GLY A 680 -30.83 -23.44 -36.31
C GLY A 680 -31.73 -22.78 -37.36
N ASP A 681 -33.04 -22.77 -37.13
CA ASP A 681 -34.01 -22.08 -37.98
C ASP A 681 -33.83 -20.56 -37.99
N GLU A 682 -33.69 -19.95 -36.81
CA GLU A 682 -33.49 -18.50 -36.69
C GLU A 682 -32.19 -18.04 -37.35
N LEU A 683 -31.10 -18.81 -37.18
CA LEU A 683 -29.84 -18.53 -37.86
C LEU A 683 -29.99 -18.71 -39.37
N ALA A 684 -30.56 -19.82 -39.83
CA ALA A 684 -30.74 -20.08 -41.25
C ALA A 684 -31.55 -18.98 -41.93
N ASP A 685 -32.69 -18.58 -41.36
CA ASP A 685 -33.56 -17.55 -41.93
C ASP A 685 -32.87 -16.19 -41.99
N ALA A 686 -32.09 -15.82 -40.96
CA ALA A 686 -31.35 -14.56 -40.94
C ALA A 686 -30.25 -14.49 -42.01
N TYR A 687 -29.50 -15.57 -42.23
CA TYR A 687 -28.49 -15.61 -43.29
C TYR A 687 -29.10 -15.76 -44.69
N ILE A 688 -30.22 -16.48 -44.83
CA ILE A 688 -30.98 -16.55 -46.09
C ILE A 688 -31.50 -15.16 -46.48
N ASP A 689 -31.95 -14.35 -45.53
CA ASP A 689 -32.37 -12.97 -45.80
C ASP A 689 -31.26 -12.13 -46.43
N VAL A 690 -30.02 -12.22 -45.90
CA VAL A 690 -28.85 -11.55 -46.49
C VAL A 690 -28.62 -12.01 -47.94
N LEU A 691 -28.66 -13.32 -48.19
CA LEU A 691 -28.49 -13.87 -49.54
C LEU A 691 -29.59 -13.37 -50.49
N ARG A 692 -30.85 -13.31 -50.05
CA ARG A 692 -31.97 -12.81 -50.85
C ARG A 692 -31.81 -11.33 -51.20
N ARG A 693 -31.37 -10.50 -50.25
CA ARG A 693 -31.09 -9.07 -50.50
C ARG A 693 -29.95 -8.89 -51.50
N LEU A 694 -28.87 -9.68 -51.38
CA LEU A 694 -27.77 -9.69 -52.34
C LEU A 694 -28.22 -10.09 -53.74
N LYS A 695 -29.07 -11.13 -53.85
CA LYS A 695 -29.66 -11.55 -55.12
C LYS A 695 -30.50 -10.43 -55.74
N ALA A 696 -31.36 -9.78 -54.97
CA ALA A 696 -32.18 -8.67 -55.45
C ALA A 696 -31.33 -7.49 -55.95
N LEU A 697 -30.24 -7.16 -55.26
CA LEU A 697 -29.28 -6.14 -55.70
C LEU A 697 -28.61 -6.52 -57.02
N ALA A 698 -28.18 -7.77 -57.19
CA ALA A 698 -27.62 -8.25 -58.45
C ALA A 698 -28.62 -8.24 -59.60
N GLU A 699 -29.84 -8.75 -59.39
CA GLU A 699 -30.89 -8.78 -60.43
C GLU A 699 -31.28 -7.36 -60.89
N THR A 700 -31.22 -6.38 -59.99
CA THR A 700 -31.54 -4.98 -60.30
C THR A 700 -30.42 -4.29 -61.11
N ASN A 701 -29.16 -4.60 -60.80
CA ASN A 701 -28.00 -3.85 -61.30
C ASN A 701 -27.21 -4.54 -62.43
N ASP A 702 -27.18 -5.88 -62.47
CA ASP A 702 -26.53 -6.66 -63.53
C ASP A 702 -27.55 -7.14 -64.58
N LYS A 703 -28.04 -6.20 -65.38
CA LYS A 703 -29.07 -6.44 -66.40
C LYS A 703 -28.63 -7.39 -67.53
N ASP A 704 -27.33 -7.58 -67.69
CA ASP A 704 -26.74 -8.44 -68.72
C ASP A 704 -26.49 -9.88 -68.20
N GLY A 705 -26.70 -10.16 -66.92
CA GLY A 705 -26.49 -11.49 -66.32
C GLY A 705 -25.03 -11.96 -66.36
N ARG A 706 -24.08 -11.05 -66.10
CA ARG A 706 -22.64 -11.35 -66.10
C ARG A 706 -22.16 -11.96 -64.78
N LEU A 707 -22.86 -11.72 -63.69
CA LEU A 707 -22.61 -12.28 -62.37
C LEU A 707 -23.34 -13.61 -62.22
N LYS A 708 -22.69 -14.57 -61.57
CA LYS A 708 -23.33 -15.83 -61.16
C LYS A 708 -23.99 -15.75 -59.78
N LEU A 709 -24.01 -14.55 -59.20
CA LEU A 709 -24.50 -14.32 -57.84
C LEU A 709 -25.92 -14.85 -57.64
N PRO A 710 -26.91 -14.61 -58.53
CA PRO A 710 -28.27 -15.11 -58.33
C PRO A 710 -28.36 -16.64 -58.27
N GLU A 711 -27.68 -17.36 -59.16
CA GLU A 711 -27.68 -18.84 -59.17
C GLU A 711 -26.92 -19.42 -57.97
N GLU A 712 -25.80 -18.80 -57.58
CA GLU A 712 -25.05 -19.20 -56.40
C GLU A 712 -25.86 -18.98 -55.12
N VAL A 713 -26.57 -17.85 -55.00
CA VAL A 713 -27.49 -17.59 -53.89
C VAL A 713 -28.53 -18.72 -53.78
N ASP A 714 -29.19 -19.09 -54.88
CA ASP A 714 -30.22 -20.13 -54.84
C ASP A 714 -29.65 -21.47 -54.38
N TYR A 715 -28.45 -21.84 -54.86
CA TYR A 715 -27.74 -23.02 -54.40
C TYR A 715 -27.44 -22.98 -52.90
N TYR A 716 -26.88 -21.87 -52.40
CA TYR A 716 -26.54 -21.74 -50.97
C TYR A 716 -27.78 -21.77 -50.09
N ILE A 717 -28.88 -21.12 -50.50
CA ILE A 717 -30.17 -21.19 -49.80
C ILE A 717 -30.68 -22.64 -49.73
N GLU A 718 -30.60 -23.39 -50.82
CA GLU A 718 -30.99 -24.82 -50.84
C GLU A 718 -30.17 -25.64 -49.84
N GLN A 719 -28.84 -25.45 -49.82
CA GLN A 719 -27.96 -26.17 -48.91
C GLN A 719 -28.18 -25.78 -47.45
N ILE A 720 -28.38 -24.50 -47.14
CA ILE A 720 -28.71 -24.02 -45.78
C ILE A 720 -29.99 -24.72 -45.30
N ASN A 721 -31.02 -24.80 -46.14
CA ASN A 721 -32.28 -25.44 -45.77
C ASN A 721 -32.15 -26.95 -45.51
N LYS A 722 -31.16 -27.64 -46.08
CA LYS A 722 -30.91 -29.08 -45.81
C LYS A 722 -30.28 -29.36 -44.45
N VAL A 723 -29.66 -28.35 -43.83
CA VAL A 723 -28.91 -28.49 -42.56
C VAL A 723 -29.43 -27.60 -41.44
N ARG A 724 -30.51 -26.83 -41.68
CA ARG A 724 -31.07 -25.89 -40.69
C ARG A 724 -31.56 -26.55 -39.40
N ASP A 725 -31.97 -27.82 -39.47
CA ASP A 725 -32.35 -28.67 -38.33
C ASP A 725 -31.14 -29.20 -37.53
N ARG A 726 -29.91 -28.96 -38.01
CA ARG A 726 -28.64 -29.48 -37.48
C ARG A 726 -27.66 -28.34 -37.17
N PRO A 727 -27.82 -27.65 -36.03
CA PRO A 727 -27.00 -26.48 -35.66
C PRO A 727 -25.49 -26.73 -35.71
N GLU A 728 -25.06 -27.96 -35.39
CA GLU A 728 -23.67 -28.41 -35.41
C GLU A 728 -23.06 -28.46 -36.82
N LYS A 729 -23.90 -28.60 -37.86
CA LYS A 729 -23.49 -28.54 -39.27
C LYS A 729 -23.75 -27.18 -39.90
N LEU A 730 -24.83 -26.51 -39.48
CA LEU A 730 -25.21 -25.21 -40.00
C LEU A 730 -24.15 -24.14 -39.71
N LYS A 731 -23.67 -24.01 -38.45
CA LYS A 731 -22.72 -22.95 -38.07
C LYS A 731 -21.40 -23.02 -38.86
N PRO A 732 -20.71 -24.18 -38.99
CA PRO A 732 -19.55 -24.29 -39.86
C PRO A 732 -19.86 -23.97 -41.32
N TYR A 733 -20.99 -24.45 -41.84
CA TYR A 733 -21.38 -24.20 -43.22
C TYR A 733 -21.61 -22.72 -43.51
N LEU A 734 -22.31 -22.00 -42.63
CA LEU A 734 -22.52 -20.56 -42.76
C LEU A 734 -21.19 -19.80 -42.77
N LYS A 735 -20.22 -20.21 -41.95
CA LYS A 735 -18.87 -19.61 -41.96
C LYS A 735 -18.16 -19.81 -43.31
N ASP A 736 -18.31 -20.96 -43.94
CA ASP A 736 -17.72 -21.25 -45.25
C ASP A 736 -18.41 -20.48 -46.39
N VAL A 737 -19.73 -20.27 -46.29
CA VAL A 737 -20.47 -19.49 -47.30
C VAL A 737 -20.12 -17.99 -47.22
N PHE A 738 -20.04 -17.45 -46.00
CA PHE A 738 -19.85 -16.01 -45.73
C PHE A 738 -18.38 -15.61 -45.52
N THR A 739 -17.47 -16.20 -46.29
CA THR A 739 -16.03 -15.89 -46.22
C THR A 739 -15.63 -14.84 -47.27
N PRO A 740 -14.73 -13.88 -46.95
CA PRO A 740 -14.36 -12.81 -47.87
C PRO A 740 -13.51 -13.28 -49.07
N HIS A 741 -12.91 -14.47 -48.99
CA HIS A 741 -11.98 -15.01 -50.00
C HIS A 741 -12.46 -16.31 -50.66
N GLY A 742 -13.73 -16.63 -50.52
CA GLY A 742 -14.36 -17.86 -51.02
C GLY A 742 -15.87 -17.79 -50.85
N GLY A 743 -16.58 -18.91 -51.06
CA GLY A 743 -18.03 -18.92 -50.99
C GLY A 743 -18.65 -17.85 -51.91
N ILE A 744 -19.62 -17.10 -51.39
CA ILE A 744 -20.30 -16.04 -52.15
C ILE A 744 -19.58 -14.67 -52.08
N GLY A 745 -18.61 -14.48 -51.18
CA GLY A 745 -17.93 -13.20 -50.96
C GLY A 745 -17.23 -12.64 -52.20
N LEU A 746 -16.70 -13.50 -53.07
CA LEU A 746 -16.06 -13.11 -54.34
C LEU A 746 -17.04 -12.51 -55.36
N GLU A 747 -18.29 -12.96 -55.36
CA GLU A 747 -19.34 -12.41 -56.23
C GLU A 747 -19.91 -11.11 -55.64
N VAL A 748 -19.98 -10.98 -54.30
CA VAL A 748 -20.34 -9.72 -53.60
C VAL A 748 -19.36 -8.59 -53.93
N ASP A 749 -18.05 -8.88 -53.93
CA ASP A 749 -17.03 -7.89 -54.33
C ASP A 749 -17.15 -7.50 -55.81
N ARG A 750 -17.58 -8.42 -56.68
CA ARG A 750 -17.83 -8.14 -58.10
C ARG A 750 -19.09 -7.32 -58.34
N LEU A 751 -20.13 -7.51 -57.53
CA LEU A 751 -21.38 -6.75 -57.60
C LEU A 751 -21.15 -5.22 -57.47
N LYS A 752 -20.12 -4.79 -56.72
CA LYS A 752 -19.74 -3.38 -56.60
C LYS A 752 -19.42 -2.68 -57.92
N TRP A 753 -18.98 -3.42 -58.92
CA TRP A 753 -18.66 -2.85 -60.24
C TRP A 753 -19.91 -2.52 -61.06
N PHE A 754 -21.07 -3.03 -60.62
CA PHE A 754 -22.36 -2.85 -61.29
C PHE A 754 -23.26 -1.84 -60.57
N ILE A 755 -22.89 -1.41 -59.36
CA ILE A 755 -23.66 -0.45 -58.56
C ILE A 755 -22.94 0.90 -58.54
N ASP A 756 -23.71 1.98 -58.76
CA ASP A 756 -23.19 3.35 -58.67
C ASP A 756 -22.85 3.69 -57.22
N ARG A 757 -21.68 4.29 -56.98
CA ARG A 757 -21.12 4.49 -55.63
C ARG A 757 -21.89 5.47 -54.76
N GLU A 758 -22.65 6.36 -55.37
CA GLU A 758 -23.45 7.38 -54.67
C GLU A 758 -24.93 6.98 -54.54
N SER A 759 -25.29 5.76 -54.96
CA SER A 759 -26.67 5.25 -54.91
C SER A 759 -27.06 4.68 -53.54
N ASP A 760 -28.37 4.62 -53.27
CA ASP A 760 -28.90 3.96 -52.06
C ASP A 760 -28.56 2.46 -52.07
N GLU A 761 -28.50 1.84 -53.25
CA GLU A 761 -28.08 0.45 -53.43
C GLU A 761 -26.61 0.22 -53.00
N ALA A 762 -25.73 1.21 -53.16
CA ALA A 762 -24.36 1.13 -52.65
C ALA A 762 -24.31 1.13 -51.12
N VAL A 763 -25.19 1.91 -50.47
CA VAL A 763 -25.32 1.92 -49.00
C VAL A 763 -25.82 0.56 -48.50
N GLN A 764 -26.84 0.00 -49.17
CA GLN A 764 -27.34 -1.35 -48.86
C GLN A 764 -26.28 -2.43 -49.05
N LEU A 765 -25.54 -2.39 -50.17
CA LEU A 765 -24.46 -3.34 -50.40
C LEU A 765 -23.37 -3.23 -49.34
N TYR A 766 -23.00 -2.00 -48.95
CA TYR A 766 -22.01 -1.76 -47.90
C TYR A 766 -22.44 -2.37 -46.55
N GLU A 767 -23.71 -2.21 -46.16
CA GLU A 767 -24.25 -2.81 -44.93
C GLU A 767 -24.11 -4.35 -44.95
N LEU A 768 -24.57 -4.99 -46.02
CA LEU A 768 -24.54 -6.46 -46.15
C LEU A 768 -23.12 -7.01 -46.23
N GLU A 769 -22.22 -6.30 -46.92
CA GLU A 769 -20.84 -6.71 -47.09
C GLU A 769 -20.08 -6.81 -45.75
N ARG A 770 -20.46 -6.02 -44.74
CA ARG A 770 -19.78 -6.02 -43.44
C ARG A 770 -19.76 -7.39 -42.78
N LEU A 771 -20.79 -8.21 -43.02
CA LEU A 771 -20.89 -9.59 -42.54
C LEU A 771 -19.77 -10.49 -43.10
N PHE A 772 -19.32 -10.22 -44.33
CA PHE A 772 -18.30 -11.02 -45.03
C PHE A 772 -16.88 -10.61 -44.65
N LYS A 773 -16.67 -9.39 -44.16
CA LYS A 773 -15.34 -8.84 -43.86
C LYS A 773 -14.96 -8.95 -42.39
N ASP A 774 -15.63 -9.82 -41.63
CA ASP A 774 -15.53 -9.89 -40.17
C ASP A 774 -15.76 -8.52 -39.48
N LYS A 775 -16.46 -7.59 -40.15
CA LYS A 775 -16.78 -6.24 -39.66
C LYS A 775 -18.14 -6.16 -38.97
N ALA A 776 -18.99 -7.17 -39.17
CA ALA A 776 -20.24 -7.36 -38.45
C ALA A 776 -20.29 -8.81 -37.95
N PRO A 777 -20.49 -9.05 -36.65
CA PRO A 777 -20.42 -10.40 -36.09
C PRO A 777 -21.64 -11.26 -36.43
N TYR A 778 -22.79 -10.66 -36.75
CA TYR A 778 -24.05 -11.35 -37.05
C TYR A 778 -24.88 -10.61 -38.12
N PRO A 779 -25.82 -11.29 -38.80
CA PRO A 779 -26.71 -10.67 -39.79
C PRO A 779 -27.64 -9.59 -39.19
N PRO A 780 -28.11 -8.61 -40.01
CA PRO A 780 -28.98 -7.52 -39.55
C PRO A 780 -30.22 -7.98 -38.76
N LEU A 781 -30.90 -9.05 -39.20
CA LEU A 781 -32.09 -9.57 -38.50
C LEU A 781 -31.79 -10.08 -37.08
N ILE A 782 -30.59 -10.65 -36.86
CA ILE A 782 -30.17 -11.07 -35.50
C ILE A 782 -29.86 -9.85 -34.64
N VAL A 783 -29.16 -8.87 -35.21
CA VAL A 783 -28.84 -7.60 -34.55
C VAL A 783 -30.12 -6.88 -34.12
N GLU A 784 -31.08 -6.72 -35.03
CA GLU A 784 -32.39 -6.10 -34.78
C GLU A 784 -33.19 -6.87 -33.72
N LYS A 785 -33.18 -8.20 -33.76
CA LYS A 785 -33.86 -9.03 -32.76
C LYS A 785 -33.28 -8.83 -31.36
N ILE A 786 -31.96 -8.78 -31.21
CA ILE A 786 -31.33 -8.53 -29.90
C ILE A 786 -31.64 -7.12 -29.44
N HIS A 787 -31.43 -6.12 -30.31
CA HIS A 787 -31.64 -4.71 -29.98
C HIS A 787 -33.08 -4.43 -29.59
N SER A 788 -34.06 -4.93 -30.32
CA SER A 788 -35.49 -4.76 -29.99
C SER A 788 -35.86 -5.36 -28.62
N LYS A 789 -35.26 -6.49 -28.24
CA LYS A 789 -35.46 -7.09 -26.92
C LYS A 789 -34.78 -6.30 -25.80
N VAL A 790 -33.55 -5.84 -26.02
CA VAL A 790 -32.85 -4.97 -25.07
C VAL A 790 -33.61 -3.66 -24.87
N LYS A 791 -34.08 -3.05 -25.96
CA LYS A 791 -34.94 -1.87 -25.92
C LYS A 791 -36.23 -2.13 -25.13
N ALA A 792 -36.91 -3.25 -25.38
CA ALA A 792 -38.09 -3.64 -24.61
C ALA A 792 -37.80 -3.81 -23.10
N ALA A 793 -36.61 -4.29 -22.73
CA ALA A 793 -36.21 -4.39 -21.33
C ALA A 793 -35.96 -3.00 -20.70
N MET A 794 -35.32 -2.08 -21.42
CA MET A 794 -35.16 -0.69 -20.98
C MET A 794 -36.51 0.04 -20.90
N ASP A 795 -37.39 -0.16 -21.88
CA ASP A 795 -38.75 0.38 -21.89
C ASP A 795 -39.58 -0.13 -20.70
N ALA A 796 -39.44 -1.40 -20.34
CA ALA A 796 -40.08 -1.95 -19.14
C ALA A 796 -39.56 -1.29 -17.85
N VAL A 797 -38.26 -0.97 -17.78
CA VAL A 797 -37.69 -0.18 -16.66
C VAL A 797 -38.22 1.26 -16.67
N MET A 798 -38.39 1.90 -17.83
CA MET A 798 -39.02 3.22 -17.91
C MET A 798 -40.47 3.19 -17.43
N GLN A 799 -41.24 2.18 -17.85
CA GLN A 799 -42.65 2.03 -17.45
C GLN A 799 -42.83 1.76 -15.96
N ALA A 800 -41.84 1.13 -15.32
CA ALA A 800 -41.82 0.89 -13.87
C ALA A 800 -41.29 2.09 -13.06
N SER A 801 -40.85 3.16 -13.72
CA SER A 801 -40.27 4.32 -13.06
C SER A 801 -41.28 5.04 -12.15
N PRO A 802 -40.85 5.59 -11.00
CA PRO A 802 -41.71 6.44 -10.17
C PRO A 802 -42.00 7.81 -10.80
N VAL A 803 -41.31 8.19 -11.88
CA VAL A 803 -41.48 9.47 -12.58
C VAL A 803 -42.65 9.36 -13.55
N SER A 804 -43.64 10.23 -13.39
CA SER A 804 -44.75 10.31 -14.35
C SER A 804 -44.30 10.94 -15.67
N LYS A 805 -45.06 10.72 -16.73
CA LYS A 805 -44.78 11.35 -18.03
C LYS A 805 -44.82 12.87 -17.92
N GLU A 806 -45.78 13.40 -17.16
CA GLU A 806 -45.92 14.84 -16.92
C GLU A 806 -44.73 15.42 -16.15
N ASP A 807 -44.19 14.69 -15.17
CA ASP A 807 -42.99 15.11 -14.44
C ASP A 807 -41.75 15.13 -15.33
N ALA A 808 -41.61 14.12 -16.21
CA ALA A 808 -40.53 14.06 -17.18
C ALA A 808 -40.60 15.22 -18.18
N GLU A 809 -41.77 15.49 -18.76
CA GLU A 809 -42.00 16.63 -19.66
C GLU A 809 -41.75 17.97 -18.95
N ALA A 810 -42.19 18.13 -17.70
CA ALA A 810 -41.95 19.35 -16.92
C ALA A 810 -40.45 19.57 -16.68
N TRP A 811 -39.70 18.51 -16.37
CA TRP A 811 -38.25 18.57 -16.23
C TRP A 811 -37.54 18.84 -17.56
N GLY A 812 -37.95 18.19 -18.65
CA GLY A 812 -37.41 18.38 -19.99
C GLY A 812 -37.62 19.80 -20.53
N ASN A 813 -38.75 20.42 -20.19
CA ASN A 813 -39.03 21.82 -20.51
C ASN A 813 -38.20 22.82 -19.68
N ALA A 814 -37.70 22.40 -18.51
CA ALA A 814 -36.81 23.23 -17.69
C ALA A 814 -35.35 23.21 -18.18
N ILE A 815 -34.99 22.31 -19.10
CA ILE A 815 -33.67 22.29 -19.74
C ILE A 815 -33.61 23.36 -20.83
N GLU A 816 -32.59 24.20 -20.77
CA GLU A 816 -32.29 25.16 -21.83
C GLU A 816 -31.78 24.41 -23.07
N LEU A 817 -32.53 24.50 -24.17
CA LEU A 817 -32.17 23.91 -25.46
C LEU A 817 -31.86 25.02 -26.45
N ASP A 818 -30.66 24.96 -27.02
CA ASP A 818 -30.25 25.84 -28.12
C ASP A 818 -31.19 25.62 -29.33
N SER A 819 -31.61 26.71 -29.98
CA SER A 819 -32.51 26.65 -31.14
C SER A 819 -31.94 25.83 -32.29
N ASP A 820 -30.62 25.87 -32.47
CA ASP A 820 -29.94 25.11 -33.53
C ASP A 820 -30.03 23.60 -33.28
N ILE A 821 -30.12 23.14 -32.02
CA ILE A 821 -30.32 21.73 -31.70
C ILE A 821 -31.66 21.25 -32.24
N ILE A 822 -32.72 22.00 -31.95
CA ILE A 822 -34.08 21.63 -32.37
C ILE A 822 -34.17 21.57 -33.90
N GLU A 823 -33.61 22.57 -34.60
CA GLU A 823 -33.63 22.61 -36.07
C GLU A 823 -32.77 21.49 -36.68
N LYS A 824 -31.60 21.22 -36.13
CA LYS A 824 -30.63 20.33 -36.76
C LYS A 824 -30.83 18.87 -36.39
N THR A 825 -31.10 18.51 -35.14
CA THR A 825 -31.17 17.09 -34.76
C THR A 825 -32.42 16.42 -35.31
N THR A 826 -33.50 17.17 -35.55
CA THR A 826 -34.78 16.61 -36.06
C THR A 826 -34.76 16.31 -37.56
N VAL A 827 -33.77 16.83 -38.30
CA VAL A 827 -33.64 16.62 -39.75
C VAL A 827 -32.96 15.29 -40.05
N THR A 828 -33.63 14.46 -40.83
CA THR A 828 -33.05 13.24 -41.42
C THR A 828 -32.17 13.62 -42.62
N ALA A 829 -30.91 13.20 -42.59
CA ALA A 829 -29.96 13.38 -43.70
C ALA A 829 -29.40 12.00 -44.10
N GLY A 830 -28.98 11.79 -45.35
CA GLY A 830 -28.80 10.45 -45.94
C GLY A 830 -28.08 9.37 -45.11
N TRP A 831 -27.18 9.73 -44.18
CA TRP A 831 -26.46 8.80 -43.31
C TRP A 831 -26.90 8.84 -41.82
N ARG A 832 -27.88 9.67 -41.43
CA ARG A 832 -28.42 9.80 -40.06
C ARG A 832 -29.95 9.94 -40.02
N THR A 833 -30.57 9.29 -39.04
CA THR A 833 -31.99 9.49 -38.70
C THR A 833 -32.15 10.67 -37.74
N GLY A 834 -33.11 11.55 -38.01
CA GLY A 834 -33.41 12.67 -37.13
C GLY A 834 -34.03 12.22 -35.80
N TYR A 835 -33.74 12.93 -34.71
CA TYR A 835 -34.23 12.66 -33.36
C TYR A 835 -34.52 13.96 -32.58
N ASP A 836 -35.40 13.85 -31.59
CA ASP A 836 -35.70 14.95 -30.65
C ASP A 836 -34.80 14.82 -29.41
N ALA A 837 -33.87 15.77 -29.26
CA ALA A 837 -32.92 15.77 -28.15
C ALA A 837 -33.60 15.90 -26.77
N ARG A 838 -34.77 16.56 -26.70
CA ARG A 838 -35.53 16.68 -25.45
C ARG A 838 -36.17 15.36 -25.08
N ASP A 839 -36.83 14.69 -26.02
CA ASP A 839 -37.42 13.36 -25.80
C ASP A 839 -36.37 12.33 -25.33
N VAL A 840 -35.16 12.38 -25.91
CA VAL A 840 -34.04 11.52 -25.45
C VAL A 840 -33.64 11.84 -24.00
N ALA A 841 -33.54 13.13 -23.64
CA ALA A 841 -33.23 13.54 -22.26
C ALA A 841 -34.33 13.11 -21.27
N GLU A 842 -35.60 13.27 -21.63
CA GLU A 842 -36.77 12.87 -20.83
C GLU A 842 -36.80 11.34 -20.59
N LYS A 843 -36.45 10.55 -21.61
CA LYS A 843 -36.32 9.09 -21.47
C LYS A 843 -35.21 8.72 -20.48
N VAL A 844 -34.03 9.35 -20.55
CA VAL A 844 -32.94 9.08 -19.59
C VAL A 844 -33.32 9.53 -18.17
N PHE A 845 -33.99 10.67 -18.04
CA PHE A 845 -34.53 11.13 -16.75
C PHE A 845 -35.51 10.11 -16.17
N THR A 846 -36.42 9.58 -16.99
CA THR A 846 -37.38 8.55 -16.58
C THR A 846 -36.67 7.24 -16.21
N LEU A 847 -35.69 6.78 -17.01
CA LEU A 847 -34.89 5.58 -16.72
C LEU A 847 -34.21 5.66 -15.35
N THR A 848 -33.69 6.83 -14.99
CA THR A 848 -32.99 7.03 -13.70
C THR A 848 -33.93 7.22 -12.51
N GLY A 849 -35.25 7.21 -12.70
CA GLY A 849 -36.21 7.55 -11.64
C GLY A 849 -36.10 9.02 -11.19
N GLY A 850 -35.73 9.91 -12.12
CA GLY A 850 -35.66 11.35 -11.89
C GLY A 850 -34.32 11.85 -11.37
N LYS A 851 -33.26 11.02 -11.42
CA LYS A 851 -31.96 11.29 -10.78
C LYS A 851 -30.92 11.79 -11.78
N LEU A 852 -31.22 12.91 -12.46
CA LEU A 852 -30.36 13.53 -13.47
C LEU A 852 -30.10 15.02 -13.17
N ASP A 853 -29.70 15.32 -11.93
CA ASP A 853 -29.65 16.67 -11.35
C ASP A 853 -28.64 17.62 -12.04
N THR A 854 -27.59 17.07 -12.65
CA THR A 854 -26.44 17.84 -13.16
C THR A 854 -26.64 18.43 -14.56
N LEU A 855 -27.68 18.02 -15.30
CA LEU A 855 -27.96 18.55 -16.63
C LEU A 855 -28.89 19.76 -16.52
N LYS A 856 -28.52 20.87 -17.16
CA LYS A 856 -29.31 22.11 -17.23
C LYS A 856 -29.48 22.67 -18.64
N LYS A 857 -28.53 22.39 -19.54
CA LYS A 857 -28.67 22.80 -20.94
C LYS A 857 -28.10 21.81 -21.95
N ILE A 858 -28.59 21.89 -23.18
CA ILE A 858 -28.08 21.16 -24.34
C ILE A 858 -27.72 22.19 -25.41
N GLU A 859 -26.45 22.21 -25.81
CA GLU A 859 -25.81 23.26 -26.60
C GLU A 859 -25.39 22.75 -27.97
N HIS A 860 -25.56 23.58 -28.99
CA HIS A 860 -24.98 23.35 -30.31
C HIS A 860 -23.58 23.99 -30.40
N GLN A 861 -22.60 23.25 -30.92
CA GLN A 861 -21.32 23.81 -31.32
C GLN A 861 -20.74 23.11 -32.55
N ALA A 862 -20.73 23.81 -33.68
CA ALA A 862 -20.22 23.28 -34.93
C ALA A 862 -18.71 22.92 -34.86
N LYS A 863 -18.37 21.78 -35.47
CA LYS A 863 -17.05 21.16 -35.61
C LYS A 863 -16.37 20.82 -34.29
N VAL A 864 -17.15 20.49 -33.27
CA VAL A 864 -16.64 20.07 -31.95
C VAL A 864 -17.09 18.65 -31.67
N ARG A 865 -16.23 17.87 -31.01
CA ARG A 865 -16.58 16.55 -30.53
C ARG A 865 -17.64 16.68 -29.45
N ALA A 866 -18.69 15.86 -29.52
CA ALA A 866 -19.68 15.76 -28.46
C ALA A 866 -19.02 15.60 -27.07
N SER A 867 -19.56 16.29 -26.08
CA SER A 867 -19.04 16.23 -24.71
C SER A 867 -20.08 16.59 -23.65
N ALA A 868 -20.02 15.88 -22.53
CA ALA A 868 -20.73 16.19 -21.31
C ALA A 868 -19.84 16.93 -20.31
N SER A 869 -20.39 17.98 -19.68
CA SER A 869 -19.67 18.79 -18.71
C SER A 869 -20.45 18.93 -17.41
N GLN A 870 -19.90 18.37 -16.33
CA GLN A 870 -20.46 18.56 -14.99
C GLN A 870 -20.38 20.02 -14.51
N SER A 871 -19.30 20.74 -14.83
CA SER A 871 -19.09 22.12 -14.39
C SER A 871 -19.94 23.14 -15.13
N ARG A 872 -20.13 22.95 -16.45
CA ARG A 872 -21.04 23.77 -17.25
C ARG A 872 -22.50 23.30 -17.16
N GLN A 873 -22.73 22.14 -16.56
CA GLN A 873 -24.05 21.49 -16.48
C GLN A 873 -24.69 21.32 -17.86
N SER A 874 -23.87 21.01 -18.86
CA SER A 874 -24.28 20.98 -20.26
C SER A 874 -23.77 19.78 -21.04
N VAL A 875 -24.59 19.37 -22.02
CA VAL A 875 -24.17 18.51 -23.13
C VAL A 875 -23.95 19.41 -24.34
N THR A 876 -22.79 19.30 -24.99
CA THR A 876 -22.46 20.02 -26.22
C THR A 876 -22.38 19.01 -27.36
N ILE A 877 -23.11 19.25 -28.45
CA ILE A 877 -23.09 18.42 -29.67
C ILE A 877 -22.96 19.30 -30.93
N ASP A 878 -22.40 18.74 -32.00
CA ASP A 878 -22.27 19.40 -33.31
C ASP A 878 -23.62 19.49 -34.03
N ALA A 879 -24.56 18.58 -33.72
CA ALA A 879 -25.93 18.49 -34.22
C ALA A 879 -26.10 18.32 -35.75
N ASP A 880 -25.12 18.71 -36.58
CA ASP A 880 -25.09 18.44 -38.02
C ASP A 880 -24.56 17.02 -38.29
N THR A 881 -23.56 16.60 -37.50
CA THR A 881 -22.83 15.33 -37.69
C THR A 881 -23.07 14.28 -36.60
N ASP A 882 -23.82 14.61 -35.56
CA ASP A 882 -24.09 13.68 -34.45
C ASP A 882 -25.43 12.93 -34.66
N ALA A 883 -25.39 11.61 -34.49
CA ALA A 883 -26.57 10.74 -34.50
C ALA A 883 -27.15 10.55 -33.08
N GLU A 884 -28.38 10.02 -32.97
CA GLU A 884 -29.10 9.87 -31.70
C GLU A 884 -28.26 9.17 -30.62
N HIS A 885 -27.51 8.13 -30.98
CA HIS A 885 -26.68 7.37 -30.04
C HIS A 885 -25.59 8.21 -29.35
N VAL A 886 -25.13 9.30 -29.98
CA VAL A 886 -24.19 10.26 -29.37
C VAL A 886 -24.86 11.00 -28.22
N MET A 887 -26.13 11.40 -28.37
CA MET A 887 -26.89 12.04 -27.30
C MET A 887 -27.08 11.08 -26.11
N TRP A 888 -27.43 9.81 -26.38
CA TRP A 888 -27.51 8.77 -25.35
C TRP A 888 -26.18 8.57 -24.60
N HIS A 889 -25.06 8.62 -25.33
CA HIS A 889 -23.72 8.53 -24.78
C HIS A 889 -23.42 9.68 -23.81
N GLU A 890 -23.58 10.93 -24.25
CA GLU A 890 -23.28 12.11 -23.42
C GLU A 890 -24.18 12.20 -22.18
N LEU A 891 -25.46 11.83 -22.32
CA LEU A 891 -26.36 11.76 -21.18
C LEU A 891 -25.92 10.72 -20.14
N GLY A 892 -25.27 9.63 -20.56
CA GLY A 892 -24.73 8.63 -19.63
C GLY A 892 -23.61 9.13 -18.74
N HIS A 893 -22.83 10.12 -19.18
CA HIS A 893 -21.92 10.83 -18.27
C HIS A 893 -22.69 11.61 -17.20
N HIS A 894 -23.77 12.31 -17.57
CA HIS A 894 -24.61 13.02 -16.59
C HIS A 894 -25.32 12.07 -15.61
N VAL A 895 -25.66 10.85 -16.02
CA VAL A 895 -26.16 9.82 -15.10
C VAL A 895 -25.12 9.50 -14.03
N GLU A 896 -23.86 9.28 -14.41
CA GLU A 896 -22.77 9.03 -13.45
C GLU A 896 -22.48 10.27 -12.59
N PHE A 897 -22.44 11.47 -13.19
CA PHE A 897 -22.20 12.73 -12.46
C PHE A 897 -23.27 13.05 -11.42
N SER A 898 -24.53 12.73 -11.73
CA SER A 898 -25.66 12.99 -10.83
C SER A 898 -25.74 11.97 -9.69
N ASN A 899 -25.10 10.81 -9.85
CA ASN A 899 -25.20 9.67 -8.95
C ASN A 899 -23.80 9.11 -8.60
N PRO A 900 -23.07 9.71 -7.64
CA PRO A 900 -21.69 9.33 -7.33
C PRO A 900 -21.49 7.85 -6.93
N HIS A 901 -22.50 7.18 -6.38
CA HIS A 901 -22.42 5.75 -6.07
C HIS A 901 -22.30 4.87 -7.33
N LEU A 902 -22.82 5.33 -8.47
CA LEU A 902 -22.73 4.62 -9.74
C LEU A 902 -21.28 4.57 -10.25
N LEU A 903 -20.48 5.61 -9.99
CA LEU A 903 -19.04 5.57 -10.27
C LEU A 903 -18.36 4.39 -9.55
N GLU A 904 -18.74 4.12 -8.30
CA GLU A 904 -18.19 2.98 -7.54
C GLU A 904 -18.71 1.63 -8.07
N ARG A 905 -19.97 1.57 -8.51
CA ARG A 905 -20.52 0.40 -9.23
C ARG A 905 -19.76 0.15 -10.54
N ALA A 906 -19.48 1.21 -11.32
CA ALA A 906 -18.73 1.14 -12.58
C ALA A 906 -17.29 0.66 -12.37
N LYS A 907 -16.62 1.12 -11.31
CA LYS A 907 -15.30 0.59 -10.89
C LYS A 907 -15.37 -0.91 -10.60
N GLY A 908 -16.41 -1.36 -9.88
CA GLY A 908 -16.70 -2.77 -9.65
C GLY A 908 -16.89 -3.56 -10.95
N PHE A 909 -17.67 -3.01 -11.88
CA PHE A 909 -17.89 -3.58 -13.22
C PHE A 909 -16.59 -3.74 -14.00
N ILE A 910 -15.80 -2.68 -14.17
CA ILE A 910 -14.51 -2.75 -14.88
C ILE A 910 -13.59 -3.79 -14.23
N LYS A 911 -13.52 -3.80 -12.90
CA LYS A 911 -12.70 -4.76 -12.15
C LYS A 911 -13.15 -6.21 -12.40
N SER A 912 -14.46 -6.46 -12.46
CA SER A 912 -15.01 -7.80 -12.75
C SER A 912 -14.65 -8.32 -14.16
N LYS A 913 -14.27 -7.42 -15.08
CA LYS A 913 -13.86 -7.72 -16.45
C LYS A 913 -12.35 -7.79 -16.63
N THR A 914 -11.60 -7.80 -15.53
CA THR A 914 -10.15 -8.00 -15.54
C THR A 914 -9.83 -9.44 -15.14
N GLU A 915 -8.78 -10.03 -15.72
CA GLU A 915 -8.28 -11.37 -15.35
C GLU A 915 -7.52 -11.33 -14.00
N GLY A 916 -8.04 -10.60 -13.01
CA GLY A 916 -7.43 -10.42 -11.69
C GLY A 916 -6.30 -9.39 -11.61
N ARG A 917 -5.85 -8.82 -12.74
CA ARG A 917 -4.80 -7.78 -12.78
C ARG A 917 -5.30 -6.50 -13.45
N LEU A 918 -5.19 -5.39 -12.73
CA LEU A 918 -5.43 -4.05 -13.28
C LEU A 918 -4.21 -3.58 -14.07
N VAL A 919 -4.38 -3.35 -15.36
CA VAL A 919 -3.35 -2.81 -16.25
C VAL A 919 -3.92 -1.58 -16.94
N TYR A 920 -3.23 -0.45 -16.81
CA TYR A 920 -3.63 0.82 -17.36
C TYR A 920 -2.81 1.16 -18.60
N SER A 921 -3.47 1.67 -19.64
CA SER A 921 -2.82 2.22 -20.83
C SER A 921 -3.32 3.63 -21.08
N ASN A 922 -2.41 4.61 -21.12
CA ASN A 922 -2.76 5.96 -21.57
C ASN A 922 -3.04 5.91 -23.09
N PHE A 923 -4.14 6.53 -23.52
CA PHE A 923 -4.47 6.68 -24.93
C PHE A 923 -4.90 8.10 -25.33
N GLY A 924 -4.91 9.06 -24.40
CA GLY A 924 -5.24 10.47 -24.67
C GLY A 924 -4.16 11.22 -25.45
N GLY A 925 -2.97 10.64 -25.63
CA GLY A 925 -1.86 11.32 -26.28
C GLY A 925 -1.09 12.23 -25.31
N TYR A 926 -0.29 13.15 -25.86
CA TYR A 926 0.54 14.06 -25.07
C TYR A 926 -0.32 15.15 -24.42
N GLY A 927 -0.41 15.14 -23.09
CA GLY A 927 -1.17 16.15 -22.33
C GLY A 927 -2.46 15.64 -21.71
N ASP A 928 -3.05 14.59 -22.27
CA ASP A 928 -4.36 14.11 -21.84
C ASP A 928 -4.26 12.90 -20.92
N ALA A 929 -4.96 13.02 -19.79
CA ALA A 929 -5.06 12.03 -18.72
C ALA A 929 -6.16 11.01 -18.97
N GLU A 930 -6.19 10.43 -20.18
CA GLU A 930 -7.17 9.43 -20.56
C GLU A 930 -6.56 8.03 -20.54
N TYR A 931 -7.11 7.18 -19.67
CA TYR A 931 -6.61 5.82 -19.49
C TYR A 931 -7.69 4.83 -19.84
N LYS A 932 -7.30 3.69 -20.38
CA LYS A 932 -8.15 2.51 -20.46
C LYS A 932 -7.59 1.41 -19.57
N VAL A 933 -8.49 0.63 -18.98
CA VAL A 933 -8.15 -0.58 -18.24
C VAL A 933 -8.18 -1.76 -19.19
N LYS A 934 -7.14 -2.60 -19.19
CA LYS A 934 -7.16 -3.84 -19.95
C LYS A 934 -8.26 -4.76 -19.40
N THR A 935 -9.25 -5.08 -20.23
CA THR A 935 -10.42 -5.89 -19.87
C THR A 935 -10.75 -6.90 -20.98
N SER A 936 -11.66 -7.82 -20.68
CA SER A 936 -12.26 -8.73 -21.66
C SER A 936 -13.43 -8.11 -22.45
N LEU A 937 -13.69 -6.80 -22.30
CA LEU A 937 -14.82 -6.12 -22.94
C LEU A 937 -14.59 -6.00 -24.45
N SER A 938 -15.69 -6.12 -25.21
CA SER A 938 -15.67 -6.08 -26.68
C SER A 938 -15.22 -4.75 -27.25
N HIS A 939 -15.44 -3.65 -26.52
CA HIS A 939 -15.05 -2.31 -26.95
C HIS A 939 -14.24 -1.61 -25.87
N TYR A 940 -13.04 -1.15 -26.23
CA TYR A 940 -12.10 -0.61 -25.25
C TYR A 940 -12.60 0.66 -24.57
N TYR A 941 -13.43 1.47 -25.24
CA TYR A 941 -14.00 2.67 -24.61
C TYR A 941 -14.83 2.32 -23.38
N MET A 942 -15.48 1.15 -23.30
CA MET A 942 -16.24 0.73 -22.11
C MET A 942 -15.38 0.61 -20.83
N SER A 943 -14.06 0.58 -20.98
CA SER A 943 -13.09 0.51 -19.88
C SER A 943 -12.26 1.79 -19.70
N LYS A 944 -12.62 2.86 -20.41
CA LYS A 944 -11.96 4.17 -20.28
C LYS A 944 -12.36 4.79 -18.94
N ILE A 945 -11.35 5.40 -18.33
CA ILE A 945 -11.45 6.14 -17.09
C ILE A 945 -10.80 7.52 -17.26
N TYR A 946 -11.38 8.50 -16.58
CA TYR A 946 -10.91 9.87 -16.57
C TYR A 946 -10.27 10.19 -15.22
N MET A 947 -9.11 10.83 -15.28
CA MET A 947 -8.23 11.03 -14.13
C MET A 947 -7.88 12.50 -13.95
N ASP A 948 -7.79 12.96 -12.70
CA ASP A 948 -7.35 14.34 -12.39
C ASP A 948 -5.83 14.52 -12.45
N ASN A 949 -5.11 13.49 -12.89
CA ASN A 949 -3.66 13.57 -13.02
C ASN A 949 -3.25 14.40 -14.24
N ARG A 950 -2.01 14.91 -14.22
CA ARG A 950 -1.46 15.74 -15.30
C ARG A 950 -0.48 14.90 -16.12
N VAL A 951 -0.56 15.01 -17.44
CA VAL A 951 0.38 14.38 -18.36
C VAL A 951 1.21 15.47 -19.03
N SER A 952 2.52 15.27 -19.13
CA SER A 952 3.41 16.22 -19.79
C SER A 952 3.08 16.33 -21.28
N LEU A 953 2.77 17.55 -21.72
CA LEU A 953 2.60 17.89 -23.14
C LEU A 953 3.85 17.61 -23.99
N ALA A 954 5.04 17.64 -23.38
CA ALA A 954 6.31 17.48 -24.09
C ALA A 954 6.82 16.03 -24.13
N SER A 955 6.53 15.23 -23.11
CA SER A 955 7.15 13.91 -22.93
C SER A 955 6.16 12.76 -22.72
N GLY A 956 4.87 13.05 -22.53
CA GLY A 956 3.83 12.05 -22.28
C GLY A 956 3.97 11.37 -20.92
N LYS A 957 4.95 11.80 -20.11
CA LYS A 957 5.18 11.29 -18.76
C LYS A 957 4.13 11.85 -17.80
N LEU A 958 3.77 11.03 -16.84
CA LEU A 958 2.93 11.40 -15.72
C LEU A 958 3.61 12.46 -14.86
N LEU A 959 2.92 13.57 -14.59
CA LEU A 959 3.38 14.67 -13.73
C LEU A 959 2.74 14.63 -12.34
N SER A 960 1.83 13.69 -12.09
CA SER A 960 1.18 13.50 -10.78
C SER A 960 0.82 12.03 -10.53
N LYS A 961 -0.21 11.72 -9.72
CA LYS A 961 -0.53 10.36 -9.22
C LYS A 961 -0.74 9.34 -10.34
N ALA A 962 -0.21 8.13 -10.15
CA ALA A 962 -0.40 6.96 -11.02
C ALA A 962 -1.88 6.71 -11.35
N PRO A 963 -2.21 6.22 -12.56
CA PRO A 963 -3.58 5.84 -12.89
C PRO A 963 -4.02 4.66 -11.99
N SER A 964 -5.18 4.80 -11.37
CA SER A 964 -5.85 3.79 -10.55
C SER A 964 -7.36 3.94 -10.71
N LEU A 965 -8.12 2.87 -10.45
CA LEU A 965 -9.58 2.96 -10.39
C LEU A 965 -10.04 3.76 -9.16
N ASN A 966 -9.24 3.79 -8.09
CA ASN A 966 -9.65 4.46 -6.85
C ASN A 966 -9.65 5.99 -6.97
N ASN A 967 -8.79 6.54 -7.82
CA ASN A 967 -8.60 7.99 -8.04
C ASN A 967 -9.15 8.46 -9.41
N CYS A 968 -9.98 7.65 -10.09
CA CYS A 968 -10.69 8.12 -11.27
C CYS A 968 -11.91 8.96 -10.88
N ARG A 969 -12.15 10.05 -11.62
CA ARG A 969 -13.27 10.98 -11.41
C ARG A 969 -14.53 10.56 -12.16
N SER A 970 -14.38 9.84 -13.26
CA SER A 970 -15.50 9.34 -14.07
C SER A 970 -15.05 8.19 -14.98
N THR A 971 -16.02 7.48 -15.56
CA THR A 971 -15.82 6.36 -16.49
C THR A 971 -16.67 6.51 -17.75
N GLU A 972 -16.40 5.66 -18.73
CA GLU A 972 -17.22 5.48 -19.94
C GLU A 972 -18.25 4.33 -19.80
N VAL A 973 -18.42 3.75 -18.61
CA VAL A 973 -19.30 2.57 -18.46
C VAL A 973 -20.75 2.96 -18.76
N PHE A 974 -21.26 4.02 -18.13
CA PHE A 974 -22.66 4.42 -18.29
C PHE A 974 -22.95 5.10 -19.64
N SER A 975 -22.01 5.86 -20.19
CA SER A 975 -22.13 6.44 -21.54
C SER A 975 -22.23 5.35 -22.61
N MET A 976 -21.31 4.39 -22.61
CA MET A 976 -21.34 3.26 -23.55
C MET A 976 -22.56 2.34 -23.32
N ALA A 977 -22.98 2.15 -22.07
CA ALA A 977 -24.14 1.34 -21.75
C ALA A 977 -25.44 1.97 -22.26
N LEU A 978 -25.64 3.28 -22.06
CA LEU A 978 -26.81 3.99 -22.57
C LEU A 978 -26.81 4.11 -24.09
N GLN A 979 -25.64 4.25 -24.71
CA GLN A 979 -25.50 4.24 -26.16
C GLN A 979 -26.13 2.97 -26.78
N CYS A 980 -26.10 1.83 -26.09
CA CYS A 980 -26.75 0.59 -26.55
C CYS A 980 -28.25 0.77 -26.82
N TYR A 981 -28.94 1.72 -26.16
CA TYR A 981 -30.36 1.96 -26.47
C TYR A 981 -30.58 2.39 -27.94
N ALA A 982 -29.67 3.19 -28.51
CA ALA A 982 -29.78 3.72 -29.87
C ALA A 982 -28.74 3.17 -30.86
N ASP A 983 -27.91 2.20 -30.43
CA ASP A 983 -26.88 1.57 -31.26
C ASP A 983 -27.08 0.04 -31.30
N PRO A 984 -27.78 -0.48 -32.33
CA PRO A 984 -28.07 -1.91 -32.44
C PRO A 984 -26.82 -2.78 -32.51
N GLU A 985 -25.77 -2.31 -33.19
CA GLU A 985 -24.56 -3.10 -33.41
C GLU A 985 -23.71 -3.22 -32.15
N LEU A 986 -23.53 -2.09 -31.44
CA LEU A 986 -22.89 -2.08 -30.13
C LEU A 986 -23.62 -3.01 -29.17
N THR A 987 -24.95 -2.94 -29.16
CA THR A 987 -25.82 -3.77 -28.31
C THR A 987 -25.64 -5.26 -28.58
N ALA A 988 -25.77 -5.66 -29.85
CA ALA A 988 -25.65 -7.05 -30.25
C ALA A 988 -24.25 -7.59 -29.97
N THR A 989 -23.21 -6.82 -30.30
CA THR A 989 -21.81 -7.19 -30.05
C THR A 989 -21.56 -7.40 -28.56
N SER A 990 -21.99 -6.44 -27.74
CA SER A 990 -21.76 -6.47 -26.30
C SER A 990 -22.50 -7.63 -25.62
N TYR A 991 -23.76 -7.85 -25.99
CA TYR A 991 -24.56 -8.95 -25.47
C TYR A 991 -23.96 -10.32 -25.84
N LEU A 992 -23.67 -10.55 -27.12
CA LEU A 992 -23.23 -11.86 -27.62
C LEU A 992 -21.87 -12.26 -27.07
N ASN A 993 -20.95 -11.30 -26.92
CA ASN A 993 -19.64 -11.54 -26.34
C ASN A 993 -19.66 -11.66 -24.81
N GLY A 994 -20.79 -11.35 -24.16
CA GLY A 994 -20.91 -11.48 -22.70
C GLY A 994 -20.21 -10.39 -21.93
N ASP A 995 -20.14 -9.17 -22.49
CA ASP A 995 -19.61 -8.01 -21.80
C ASP A 995 -20.37 -7.73 -20.50
N GLY A 996 -21.68 -8.02 -20.46
CA GLY A 996 -22.51 -7.85 -19.26
C GLY A 996 -22.91 -6.40 -18.96
N ILE A 997 -22.62 -5.46 -19.86
CA ILE A 997 -22.83 -4.03 -19.64
C ILE A 997 -24.32 -3.64 -19.61
N ILE A 998 -25.16 -4.38 -20.36
CA ILE A 998 -26.60 -4.15 -20.45
C ILE A 998 -27.27 -4.63 -19.16
N GLU A 999 -26.91 -5.82 -18.67
CA GLU A 999 -27.31 -6.34 -17.37
C GLU A 999 -26.91 -5.36 -16.26
N PHE A 1000 -25.65 -4.91 -16.28
CA PHE A 1000 -25.16 -3.92 -15.31
C PHE A 1000 -26.01 -2.64 -15.31
N LEU A 1001 -26.31 -2.08 -16.49
CA LEU A 1001 -27.11 -0.86 -16.62
C LEU A 1001 -28.53 -1.03 -16.08
N LEU A 1002 -29.24 -2.08 -16.53
CA LEU A 1002 -30.61 -2.36 -16.11
C LEU A 1002 -30.71 -2.57 -14.60
N GLY A 1003 -29.72 -3.26 -14.01
CA GLY A 1003 -29.60 -3.43 -12.57
C GLY A 1003 -29.45 -2.12 -11.82
N CYS A 1004 -28.53 -1.27 -12.28
CA CYS A 1004 -28.29 0.05 -11.68
C CYS A 1004 -29.51 0.97 -11.80
N PHE A 1005 -30.23 0.97 -12.92
CA PHE A 1005 -31.42 1.81 -13.07
C PHE A 1005 -32.57 1.36 -12.18
N LYS A 1006 -32.79 0.06 -12.02
CA LYS A 1006 -33.75 -0.44 -11.03
C LYS A 1006 -33.35 -0.10 -9.61
N GLU A 1007 -32.06 -0.15 -9.28
CA GLU A 1007 -31.54 0.32 -8.00
C GLU A 1007 -31.83 1.81 -7.78
N LEU A 1008 -31.60 2.66 -8.78
CA LEU A 1008 -31.93 4.09 -8.71
C LEU A 1008 -33.43 4.31 -8.47
N GLN A 1009 -34.30 3.60 -9.18
CA GLN A 1009 -35.75 3.72 -9.03
C GLN A 1009 -36.26 3.21 -7.67
N ASN A 1010 -35.60 2.20 -7.09
CA ASN A 1010 -35.98 1.62 -5.80
C ASN A 1010 -35.36 2.32 -4.59
N ALA A 1011 -34.41 3.24 -4.79
CA ALA A 1011 -33.78 4.01 -3.72
C ALA A 1011 -34.75 5.10 -3.23
N HIS A 1012 -35.67 4.67 -2.36
CA HIS A 1012 -36.53 5.47 -1.50
C HIS A 1012 -36.14 5.29 -0.04
#